data_AF-A0A522TC43-F1
#
_entry.id   AF-A0A522TC43-F1
#
_cell.length_a   1.000
_cell.length_b   1.000
_cell.length_c   1.000
_cell.angle_alpha   90.00
_cell.angle_beta   90.00
_cell.angle_gamma   90.00
#
_symmetry.space_group_name_H-M   'P 1'
#
loop_
_entity.id
_entity.type
_entity.pdbx_description
1 polymer ?
#
loop_
_entity_poly.entity_id
_entity_poly.type
_entity_poly.pdbx_seq_one_letter_code
_entity_poly.pdbx_strand_id
1 'polypeptide(L)'
;MALAESDTLRALIDDRYRELAARCRAAGVPLHDDAGVAERIRRTLLASDFAFDVWCRQPQLLAPDGLERLRSGADAAARIDVLRLPPDEAGCMAALRRFRHAEALRLVFRDVNALDELTDTLSATSVLYESLLAVALDWATHAMAARYGHSRGTDGALQRLLVVGFGKLGGGELNFSSDIDLLFAYPQGGQSDGARVLDNSEYFVRLGRQLVRLLNEPTMDGICARVDMRLRPFGKSGRLALSFAAMEQYYQSEGRDWERYAWIKARPVAGDHAAGKQLQELLRPFVYRKYLDYTAFAGLREMKVLIDAEVARKDLADNLKLGPGGIREIEFIVQLVQLIRGGREPSLRVRGLLPALAACAARGHISAQRARRLREAYAMLRRAENHVQMLRDAQTHDIPDDALSRERIALSLDYPDWDALSRALTTHRAIVSEEFAAVLMRRQGQAVSAPAADVRLWELACDETLDMATLEASGFVPAAELVDALLKLPQAASVRTMSPRSRERLDRLLPQLLGAARDTPAPVPCLLRLCRLMQAVARRSSYLALLDEQPAARRRLVRLFADSAFLAERVIAQPLLLDDVLDPRIDQLPFRRADIAAEITRVLGTLDERDAETELERITEFRSSTAFRLGLAFNDGRVDAVATARRLAALAESVVGAVLALAERDLGARHGRLPGEGSGFAVLGYGSLGGEELGFASDLDLVFVFDRHRAQAMSDGKRPLEGYRWYQRLAQRVMNWLTVLTRAGRLYEVDTRLRPDGSKGLLVSSLDAFVAYQESRAWTWEHQALLRARPVAGDAALNRELAGVRRRVLAVPRARSTVLDEVSRMRRRWRAERDRSDEHQFDLKQGHGGLLDIEFALQGLALAHASSQPGLLEVTANARLIEACRGAGLLDAGQAATLAAAHADLLQRALACTLDLRSRIAAREAALTSLCADVRAVTHSLGFAF
;
A
#
# COMPACT_ATOMS: atom_id res chain seq x y z
N MET A 1 -45.13 13.24 13.99
CA MET A 1 -46.07 12.40 14.76
C MET A 1 -45.43 12.20 16.12
N ALA A 2 -46.03 12.67 17.21
CA ALA A 2 -45.49 12.41 18.54
C ALA A 2 -45.46 10.88 18.73
N LEU A 3 -44.28 10.31 19.03
CA LEU A 3 -44.14 8.89 19.29
C LEU A 3 -44.96 8.56 20.54
N ALA A 4 -45.79 7.52 20.50
CA ALA A 4 -46.71 7.21 21.59
C ALA A 4 -45.94 6.55 22.75
N GLU A 5 -45.63 7.33 23.79
CA GLU A 5 -45.07 6.83 25.05
C GLU A 5 -46.11 5.98 25.82
N SER A 6 -45.69 4.85 26.39
CA SER A 6 -46.49 4.12 27.37
C SER A 6 -46.74 4.94 28.64
N ASP A 7 -47.85 4.66 29.34
CA ASP A 7 -48.17 5.35 30.60
C ASP A 7 -47.08 5.14 31.66
N THR A 8 -46.48 3.95 31.70
CA THR A 8 -45.36 3.62 32.61
C THR A 8 -44.13 4.49 32.32
N LEU A 9 -43.78 4.67 31.04
CA LEU A 9 -42.64 5.50 30.65
C LEU A 9 -42.90 6.98 30.95
N ARG A 10 -44.10 7.48 30.65
CA ARG A 10 -44.48 8.86 30.95
C ARG A 10 -44.40 9.15 32.44
N ALA A 11 -44.93 8.26 33.28
CA ALA A 11 -44.85 8.37 34.74
C ALA A 11 -43.39 8.43 35.23
N LEU A 12 -42.51 7.57 34.70
CA LEU A 12 -41.08 7.57 35.04
C LEU A 12 -40.41 8.92 34.72
N ILE A 13 -40.68 9.49 33.55
CA ILE A 13 -40.09 10.77 33.11
C ILE A 13 -40.60 11.90 33.99
N ASP A 14 -41.90 11.95 34.26
CA ASP A 14 -42.53 12.99 35.09
C ASP A 14 -42.02 12.94 36.54
N ASP A 15 -41.86 11.75 37.12
CA ASP A 15 -41.29 11.55 38.45
C ASP A 15 -39.86 12.06 38.54
N ARG A 16 -39.02 11.71 37.55
CA ARG A 16 -37.63 12.18 37.48
C ARG A 16 -37.54 13.68 37.33
N TYR A 17 -38.37 14.27 36.47
CA TYR A 17 -38.39 15.71 36.25
C TYR A 17 -38.78 16.45 37.55
N ARG A 18 -39.78 15.94 38.28
CA ARG A 18 -40.19 16.50 39.58
C ARG A 18 -39.07 16.44 40.63
N GLU A 19 -38.37 15.31 40.74
CA GLU A 19 -37.23 15.15 41.65
C GLU A 19 -36.08 16.11 41.28
N LEU A 20 -35.74 16.24 39.99
CA LEU A 20 -34.71 17.20 39.55
C LEU A 20 -35.07 18.64 39.91
N ALA A 21 -36.33 19.04 39.71
CA ALA A 21 -36.80 20.36 40.09
C ALA A 21 -36.69 20.59 41.61
N ALA A 22 -36.97 19.56 42.43
CA ALA A 22 -36.79 19.63 43.89
C ALA A 22 -35.31 19.78 44.27
N ARG A 23 -34.41 19.02 43.63
CA ARG A 23 -32.95 19.11 43.86
C ARG A 23 -32.39 20.47 43.46
N CYS A 24 -32.81 21.03 42.34
CA CYS A 24 -32.41 22.36 41.90
C CYS A 24 -32.85 23.42 42.91
N ARG A 25 -34.10 23.37 43.40
CA ARG A 25 -34.59 24.26 44.46
C ARG A 25 -33.77 24.14 45.74
N ALA A 26 -33.48 22.92 46.19
CA ALA A 26 -32.69 22.69 47.40
C ALA A 26 -31.24 23.21 47.28
N ALA A 27 -30.67 23.18 46.07
CA ALA A 27 -29.32 23.65 45.78
C ALA A 27 -29.25 25.13 45.39
N GLY A 28 -30.37 25.86 45.35
CA GLY A 28 -30.42 27.26 44.91
C GLY A 28 -30.11 27.47 43.43
N VAL A 29 -30.31 26.44 42.59
CA VAL A 29 -30.06 26.48 41.15
C VAL A 29 -31.36 26.77 40.40
N PRO A 30 -31.43 27.83 39.56
CA PRO A 30 -32.61 28.09 38.75
C PRO A 30 -32.71 27.05 37.62
N LEU A 31 -33.79 26.26 37.64
CA LEU A 31 -34.13 25.37 36.54
C LEU A 31 -34.82 26.19 35.44
N HIS A 32 -34.15 26.36 34.29
CA HIS A 32 -34.72 27.07 33.15
C HIS A 32 -35.64 26.16 32.33
N ASP A 33 -36.91 26.54 32.25
CA ASP A 33 -37.97 25.82 31.53
C ASP A 33 -38.51 26.66 30.36
N ASP A 34 -37.59 27.10 29.48
CA ASP A 34 -37.95 27.81 28.24
C ASP A 34 -38.37 26.80 27.14
N ALA A 35 -39.11 27.28 26.14
CA ALA A 35 -39.59 26.49 25.02
C ALA A 35 -38.45 25.70 24.34
N GLY A 36 -38.51 24.36 24.43
CA GLY A 36 -37.54 23.42 23.85
C GLY A 36 -36.43 22.94 24.80
N VAL A 37 -36.18 23.60 25.95
CA VAL A 37 -35.23 23.11 26.96
C VAL A 37 -35.83 21.95 27.75
N ALA A 38 -37.08 22.10 28.22
CA ALA A 38 -37.81 21.01 28.88
C ALA A 38 -37.87 19.76 28.02
N GLU A 39 -38.18 19.91 26.73
CA GLU A 39 -38.28 18.78 25.80
C GLU A 39 -36.96 18.01 25.71
N ARG A 40 -35.84 18.72 25.62
CA ARG A 40 -34.51 18.09 25.58
C ARG A 40 -34.16 17.39 26.89
N ILE A 41 -34.52 17.99 28.02
CA ILE A 41 -34.34 17.37 29.35
C ILE A 41 -35.19 16.11 29.45
N ARG A 42 -36.47 16.16 29.08
CA ARG A 42 -37.38 15.00 29.07
C ARG A 42 -36.83 13.87 28.20
N ARG A 43 -36.37 14.18 26.99
CA ARG A 43 -35.75 13.21 26.07
C ARG A 43 -34.49 12.57 26.68
N THR A 44 -33.66 13.34 27.38
CA THR A 44 -32.51 12.80 28.11
C THR A 44 -32.91 11.92 29.30
N LEU A 45 -33.94 12.31 30.06
CA LEU A 45 -34.47 11.53 31.19
C LEU A 45 -35.10 10.20 30.75
N LEU A 46 -35.77 10.21 29.59
CA LEU A 46 -36.25 9.01 28.92
C LEU A 46 -35.06 8.09 28.61
N ALA A 47 -33.99 8.62 28.02
CA ALA A 47 -32.91 7.81 27.50
C ALA A 47 -31.91 7.31 28.56
N SER A 48 -31.76 7.97 29.72
CA SER A 48 -30.64 7.69 30.62
C SER A 48 -30.95 7.84 32.11
N ASP A 49 -30.77 6.75 32.86
CA ASP A 49 -30.74 6.74 34.33
C ASP A 49 -29.45 7.41 34.84
N PHE A 50 -28.34 7.17 34.14
CA PHE A 50 -27.06 7.81 34.43
C PHE A 50 -27.16 9.35 34.38
N ALA A 51 -27.80 9.91 33.35
CA ALA A 51 -27.94 11.35 33.21
C ALA A 51 -28.75 11.97 34.37
N PHE A 52 -29.85 11.30 34.75
CA PHE A 52 -30.65 11.67 35.91
C PHE A 52 -29.81 11.69 37.20
N ASP A 53 -29.05 10.63 37.47
CA ASP A 53 -28.19 10.53 38.64
C ASP A 53 -27.11 11.61 38.69
N VAL A 54 -26.50 11.93 37.54
CA VAL A 54 -25.49 12.99 37.45
C VAL A 54 -26.11 14.35 37.74
N TRP A 55 -27.29 14.66 37.19
CA TRP A 55 -27.99 15.91 37.48
C TRP A 55 -28.41 16.02 38.95
N CYS A 56 -28.85 14.93 39.58
CA CYS A 56 -29.14 14.92 41.01
C CYS A 56 -27.91 15.25 41.89
N ARG A 57 -26.72 14.81 41.47
CA ARG A 57 -25.45 15.07 42.19
C ARG A 57 -24.81 16.41 41.81
N GLN A 58 -25.09 16.92 40.60
CA GLN A 58 -24.53 18.13 40.02
C GLN A 58 -25.64 19.04 39.46
N PRO A 59 -26.55 19.55 40.32
CA PRO A 59 -27.70 20.35 39.85
C PRO A 59 -27.28 21.62 39.09
N GLN A 60 -26.07 22.14 39.33
CA GLN A 60 -25.52 23.28 38.59
C GLN A 60 -25.42 23.05 37.07
N LEU A 61 -25.43 21.79 36.61
CA LEU A 61 -25.45 21.48 35.17
C LEU A 61 -26.80 21.79 34.49
N LEU A 62 -27.84 22.12 35.28
CA LEU A 62 -29.13 22.61 34.81
C LEU A 62 -29.27 24.14 34.88
N ALA A 63 -28.28 24.85 35.41
CA ALA A 63 -28.18 26.32 35.32
C ALA A 63 -27.88 26.76 33.87
N PRO A 64 -28.03 28.06 33.51
CA PRO A 64 -27.73 28.56 32.16
C PRO A 64 -26.38 28.11 31.61
N ASP A 65 -25.29 28.31 32.35
CA ASP A 65 -23.93 27.93 31.95
C ASP A 65 -23.80 26.40 31.79
N GLY A 66 -24.50 25.64 32.63
CA GLY A 66 -24.58 24.18 32.55
C GLY A 66 -25.27 23.72 31.27
N LEU A 67 -26.42 24.31 30.93
CA LEU A 67 -27.15 24.02 29.69
C LEU A 67 -26.38 24.47 28.45
N GLU A 68 -25.64 25.59 28.52
CA GLU A 68 -24.71 25.99 27.48
C GLU A 68 -23.60 24.96 27.26
N ARG A 69 -23.00 24.45 28.34
CA ARG A 69 -22.05 23.34 28.27
C ARG A 69 -22.67 22.11 27.62
N LEU A 70 -23.89 21.72 28.01
CA LEU A 70 -24.58 20.55 27.46
C LEU A 70 -24.89 20.71 25.96
N ARG A 71 -25.24 21.93 25.51
CA ARG A 71 -25.50 22.26 24.10
C ARG A 71 -24.25 22.52 23.26
N SER A 72 -23.09 22.70 23.88
CA SER A 72 -21.85 23.03 23.17
C SER A 72 -21.34 21.84 22.36
N GLY A 73 -20.98 22.10 21.09
CA GLY A 73 -20.28 21.15 20.22
C GLY A 73 -18.79 21.01 20.54
N ALA A 74 -18.23 21.90 21.36
CA ALA A 74 -16.84 21.78 21.79
C ALA A 74 -16.68 20.56 22.71
N ASP A 75 -15.65 19.76 22.49
CA ASP A 75 -15.35 18.56 23.28
C ASP A 75 -14.71 18.88 24.65
N ALA A 76 -14.30 17.83 25.36
CA ALA A 76 -13.71 17.94 26.69
C ALA A 76 -12.37 18.69 26.71
N ALA A 77 -11.59 18.67 25.62
CA ALA A 77 -10.28 19.34 25.58
C ALA A 77 -10.44 20.86 25.68
N ALA A 78 -11.52 21.42 25.14
CA ALA A 78 -11.82 22.85 25.27
C ALA A 78 -12.12 23.30 26.72
N ARG A 79 -12.36 22.36 27.64
CA ARG A 79 -12.74 22.63 29.04
C ARG A 79 -11.77 22.02 30.06
N ILE A 80 -10.79 21.24 29.61
CA ILE A 80 -9.89 20.52 30.52
C ILE A 80 -8.97 21.48 31.29
N ASP A 81 -8.58 22.61 30.70
CA ASP A 81 -7.68 23.60 31.33
C ASP A 81 -8.29 24.30 32.56
N VAL A 82 -9.62 24.29 32.66
CA VAL A 82 -10.37 24.84 33.81
C VAL A 82 -10.42 23.82 34.96
N LEU A 83 -10.17 22.54 34.70
CA LEU A 83 -10.11 21.51 35.73
C LEU A 83 -8.92 21.76 36.65
N ARG A 84 -9.20 22.03 37.93
CA ARG A 84 -8.18 22.14 38.98
C ARG A 84 -8.11 20.81 39.73
N LEU A 85 -6.93 20.19 39.71
CA LEU A 85 -6.64 18.97 40.45
C LEU A 85 -5.95 19.33 41.77
N PRO A 86 -6.56 19.05 42.94
CA PRO A 86 -5.91 19.21 44.23
C PRO A 86 -4.59 18.41 44.33
N PRO A 87 -3.61 18.86 45.14
CA PRO A 87 -2.33 18.17 45.29
C PRO A 87 -2.46 16.86 46.09
N ASP A 88 -3.57 16.64 46.80
CA ASP A 88 -3.85 15.38 47.48
C ASP A 88 -4.57 14.38 46.56
N GLU A 89 -4.29 13.10 46.75
CA GLU A 89 -4.76 12.03 45.86
C GLU A 89 -6.30 11.91 45.87
N ALA A 90 -6.93 12.04 47.03
CA ALA A 90 -8.39 11.92 47.18
C ALA A 90 -9.13 13.07 46.47
N GLY A 91 -8.68 14.31 46.65
CA GLY A 91 -9.21 15.49 45.98
C GLY A 91 -9.02 15.43 44.46
N CYS A 92 -7.86 14.96 43.99
CA CYS A 92 -7.59 14.72 42.58
C CYS A 92 -8.58 13.69 41.99
N MET A 93 -8.76 12.56 42.67
CA MET A 93 -9.70 11.50 42.25
C MET A 93 -11.15 12.00 42.16
N ALA A 94 -11.62 12.77 43.14
CA ALA A 94 -12.96 13.35 43.13
C ALA A 94 -13.15 14.34 41.98
N ALA A 95 -12.17 15.22 41.73
CA ALA A 95 -12.20 16.20 40.66
C ALA A 95 -12.28 15.55 39.26
N LEU A 96 -11.47 14.52 39.01
CA LEU A 96 -11.49 13.75 37.75
C LEU A 96 -12.86 13.12 37.48
N ARG A 97 -13.47 12.49 38.50
CA ARG A 97 -14.78 11.82 38.39
C ARG A 97 -15.91 12.80 38.12
N ARG A 98 -15.95 13.92 38.85
CA ARG A 98 -16.96 14.96 38.62
C ARG A 98 -16.89 15.53 37.21
N PHE A 99 -15.68 15.80 36.71
CA PHE A 99 -15.47 16.29 35.35
C PHE A 99 -15.90 15.25 34.31
N ARG A 100 -15.48 13.99 34.47
CA ARG A 100 -15.88 12.89 33.58
C ARG A 100 -17.40 12.74 33.52
N HIS A 101 -18.09 12.80 34.66
CA HIS A 101 -19.55 12.70 34.70
C HIS A 101 -20.25 13.87 34.00
N ALA A 102 -19.76 15.10 34.17
CA ALA A 102 -20.33 16.26 33.49
C ALA A 102 -20.17 16.18 31.96
N GLU A 103 -19.00 15.73 31.47
CA GLU A 103 -18.79 15.53 30.04
C GLU A 103 -19.54 14.31 29.48
N ALA A 104 -19.62 13.21 30.21
CA ALA A 104 -20.42 12.05 29.81
C ALA A 104 -21.91 12.41 29.72
N LEU A 105 -22.43 13.20 30.67
CA LEU A 105 -23.80 13.74 30.59
C LEU A 105 -23.99 14.63 29.36
N ARG A 106 -23.00 15.47 29.01
CA ARG A 106 -23.04 16.24 27.75
C ARG A 106 -23.15 15.32 26.54
N LEU A 107 -22.39 14.23 26.49
CA LEU A 107 -22.44 13.26 25.39
C LEU A 107 -23.83 12.63 25.28
N VAL A 108 -24.43 12.18 26.39
CA VAL A 108 -25.82 11.68 26.39
C VAL A 108 -26.77 12.75 25.87
N PHE A 109 -26.69 13.96 26.43
CA PHE A 109 -27.60 15.06 26.09
C PHE A 109 -27.55 15.40 24.61
N ARG A 110 -26.37 15.40 23.99
CA ARG A 110 -26.22 15.74 22.56
C ARG A 110 -26.67 14.62 21.65
N ASP A 111 -26.28 13.38 21.94
CA ASP A 111 -26.59 12.20 21.14
C ASP A 111 -28.11 11.98 21.09
N VAL A 112 -28.77 11.93 22.26
CA VAL A 112 -30.22 11.67 22.35
C VAL A 112 -31.06 12.83 21.86
N ASN A 113 -30.52 14.04 21.72
CA ASN A 113 -31.24 15.19 21.17
C ASN A 113 -30.86 15.48 19.70
N ALA A 114 -30.18 14.54 19.03
CA ALA A 114 -29.73 14.67 17.64
C ALA A 114 -28.92 15.96 17.37
N LEU A 115 -28.11 16.37 18.34
CA LEU A 115 -27.18 17.50 18.21
C LEU A 115 -25.80 17.09 17.70
N ASP A 116 -25.49 15.80 17.76
CA ASP A 116 -24.25 15.17 17.29
C ASP A 116 -24.60 14.04 16.32
N GLU A 117 -23.78 13.86 15.28
CA GLU A 117 -23.77 12.59 14.55
C GLU A 117 -22.96 11.54 15.32
N LEU A 118 -23.12 10.27 14.96
CA LEU A 118 -22.40 9.17 15.62
C LEU A 118 -20.88 9.43 15.71
N THR A 119 -20.27 9.94 14.63
CA THR A 119 -18.82 10.20 14.61
C THR A 119 -18.40 11.26 15.60
N ASP A 120 -19.26 12.26 15.85
CA ASP A 120 -19.00 13.32 16.82
C ASP A 120 -19.04 12.75 18.23
N THR A 121 -20.07 11.96 18.56
CA THR A 121 -20.18 11.27 19.87
C THR A 121 -18.98 10.37 20.14
N LEU A 122 -18.57 9.55 19.15
CA LEU A 122 -17.43 8.64 19.30
C LEU A 122 -16.10 9.39 19.47
N SER A 123 -15.88 10.42 18.66
CA SER A 123 -14.67 11.24 18.74
C SER A 123 -14.59 12.01 20.06
N ALA A 124 -15.68 12.66 20.47
CA ALA A 124 -15.75 13.41 21.72
C ALA A 124 -15.61 12.51 22.96
N THR A 125 -16.09 11.26 22.89
CA THR A 125 -15.84 10.26 23.94
C THR A 125 -14.36 9.91 24.02
N SER A 126 -13.68 9.73 22.88
CA SER A 126 -12.22 9.50 22.86
C SER A 126 -11.45 10.68 23.45
N VAL A 127 -11.75 11.91 23.02
CA VAL A 127 -11.09 13.12 23.53
C VAL A 127 -11.29 13.31 25.03
N LEU A 128 -12.46 12.95 25.57
CA LEU A 128 -12.71 12.98 27.02
C LEU A 128 -11.68 12.12 27.78
N TYR A 129 -11.52 10.87 27.38
CA TYR A 129 -10.61 9.96 28.08
C TYR A 129 -9.12 10.30 27.83
N GLU A 130 -8.77 10.82 26.66
CA GLU A 130 -7.41 11.34 26.39
C GLU A 130 -7.07 12.53 27.27
N SER A 131 -8.01 13.47 27.40
CA SER A 131 -7.85 14.66 28.25
C SER A 131 -7.69 14.27 29.72
N LEU A 132 -8.51 13.34 30.20
CA LEU A 132 -8.43 12.80 31.57
C LEU A 132 -7.12 12.04 31.82
N LEU A 133 -6.65 11.25 30.84
CA LEU A 133 -5.36 10.56 30.91
C LEU A 133 -4.20 11.55 31.01
N ALA A 134 -4.21 12.60 30.20
CA ALA A 134 -3.15 13.61 30.19
C ALA A 134 -3.01 14.31 31.53
N VAL A 135 -4.11 14.86 32.07
CA VAL A 135 -4.06 15.59 33.35
C VAL A 135 -3.76 14.67 34.55
N ALA A 136 -4.25 13.42 34.53
CA ALA A 136 -3.95 12.44 35.57
C ALA A 136 -2.48 12.00 35.52
N LEU A 137 -1.91 11.84 34.31
CA LEU A 137 -0.50 11.52 34.12
C LEU A 137 0.39 12.67 34.59
N ASP A 138 0.05 13.91 34.26
CA ASP A 138 0.79 15.08 34.72
C ASP A 138 0.78 15.16 36.24
N TRP A 139 -0.38 15.01 36.87
CA TRP A 139 -0.48 14.99 38.33
C TRP A 139 0.38 13.88 38.96
N ALA A 140 0.28 12.65 38.44
CA ALA A 140 1.07 11.51 38.93
C ALA A 140 2.58 11.72 38.72
N THR A 141 2.97 12.34 37.61
CA THR A 141 4.37 12.68 37.31
C THR A 141 4.92 13.68 38.33
N HIS A 142 4.16 14.73 38.66
CA HIS A 142 4.56 15.70 39.68
C HIS A 142 4.69 15.05 41.07
N ALA A 143 3.73 14.20 41.45
CA ALA A 143 3.76 13.48 42.72
C ALA A 143 4.98 12.53 42.82
N MET A 144 5.30 11.82 41.73
CA MET A 144 6.50 10.97 41.65
C MET A 144 7.79 11.79 41.72
N ALA A 145 7.85 12.92 40.99
CA ALA A 145 9.02 13.79 40.96
C ALA A 145 9.36 14.39 42.32
N ALA A 146 8.35 14.79 43.10
CA ALA A 146 8.54 15.31 44.45
C ALA A 146 9.25 14.30 45.39
N ARG A 147 9.11 12.99 45.14
CA ARG A 147 9.68 11.93 46.00
C ARG A 147 10.96 11.31 45.46
N TYR A 148 11.07 11.15 44.14
CA TYR A 148 12.11 10.36 43.48
C TYR A 148 12.90 11.14 42.42
N GLY A 149 12.59 12.42 42.22
CA GLY A 149 13.11 13.21 41.11
C GLY A 149 12.55 12.77 39.76
N HIS A 150 13.16 13.24 38.69
CA HIS A 150 12.81 12.93 37.32
C HIS A 150 13.63 11.75 36.78
N SER A 151 12.98 10.92 35.97
CA SER A 151 13.65 9.81 35.27
C SER A 151 14.61 10.35 34.20
N ARG A 152 15.86 9.88 34.21
CA ARG A 152 16.91 10.24 33.24
C ARG A 152 17.38 9.01 32.47
N GLY A 153 17.74 9.22 31.22
CA GLY A 153 18.38 8.21 30.38
C GLY A 153 19.83 8.01 30.80
N THR A 154 20.49 7.03 30.19
CA THR A 154 21.94 6.82 30.37
C THR A 154 22.79 7.98 29.84
N ASP A 155 22.22 8.81 28.97
CA ASP A 155 22.77 10.05 28.41
C ASP A 155 22.41 11.31 29.22
N GLY A 156 21.67 11.16 30.33
CA GLY A 156 21.15 12.27 31.14
C GLY A 156 19.90 12.96 30.56
N ALA A 157 19.36 12.52 29.43
CA ALA A 157 18.16 13.10 28.85
C ALA A 157 16.91 12.74 29.68
N LEU A 158 15.98 13.68 29.85
CA LEU A 158 14.73 13.45 30.56
C LEU A 158 13.91 12.34 29.87
N GLN A 159 13.48 11.34 30.64
CA GLN A 159 12.60 10.28 30.17
C GLN A 159 11.17 10.51 30.67
N ARG A 160 10.20 10.30 29.79
CA ARG A 160 8.78 10.46 30.10
C ARG A 160 8.04 9.15 29.82
N LEU A 161 6.97 8.92 30.59
CA LEU A 161 6.07 7.81 30.32
C LEU A 161 5.29 8.11 29.03
N LEU A 162 5.27 7.14 28.13
CA LEU A 162 4.38 7.11 26.98
C LEU A 162 3.18 6.24 27.31
N VAL A 163 1.98 6.77 27.09
CA VAL A 163 0.73 6.01 27.16
C VAL A 163 0.20 5.77 25.75
N VAL A 164 0.12 4.51 25.36
CA VAL A 164 -0.44 4.07 24.08
C VAL A 164 -1.85 3.55 24.31
N GLY A 165 -2.83 4.15 23.64
CA GLY A 165 -4.21 3.70 23.60
C GLY A 165 -4.40 2.68 22.50
N PHE A 166 -5.04 1.56 22.84
CA PHE A 166 -5.38 0.46 21.95
C PHE A 166 -6.87 0.47 21.61
N GLY A 167 -7.26 -0.46 20.73
CA GLY A 167 -8.68 -0.71 20.44
C GLY A 167 -9.41 0.55 19.99
N LYS A 168 -10.57 0.81 20.57
CA LYS A 168 -11.42 1.96 20.19
C LYS A 168 -10.82 3.30 20.60
N LEU A 169 -10.12 3.38 21.74
CA LEU A 169 -9.42 4.60 22.15
C LEU A 169 -8.32 4.97 21.15
N GLY A 170 -7.50 3.98 20.78
CA GLY A 170 -6.47 4.17 19.76
C GLY A 170 -7.05 4.60 18.40
N GLY A 171 -8.20 4.02 18.04
CA GLY A 171 -8.96 4.35 16.83
C GLY A 171 -9.66 5.72 16.84
N GLY A 172 -9.71 6.41 17.99
CA GLY A 172 -10.48 7.65 18.14
C GLY A 172 -11.99 7.45 18.00
N GLU A 173 -12.48 6.26 18.39
CA GLU A 173 -13.85 5.81 18.16
C GLU A 173 -14.45 5.10 19.40
N LEU A 174 -14.19 5.63 20.60
CA LEU A 174 -14.76 5.06 21.82
C LEU A 174 -16.29 5.15 21.81
N ASN A 175 -16.94 4.02 22.06
CA ASN A 175 -18.35 3.98 22.45
C ASN A 175 -18.52 4.47 23.89
N PHE A 176 -19.75 4.84 24.25
CA PHE A 176 -20.05 5.61 25.45
C PHE A 176 -19.44 5.06 26.76
N SER A 177 -19.61 3.76 27.02
CA SER A 177 -19.09 3.09 28.22
C SER A 177 -18.23 1.90 27.80
N SER A 178 -16.92 2.14 27.67
CA SER A 178 -15.91 1.15 27.30
C SER A 178 -14.70 1.21 28.21
N ASP A 179 -13.96 0.10 28.24
CA ASP A 179 -12.62 0.09 28.81
C ASP A 179 -11.69 0.95 27.95
N ILE A 180 -10.76 1.63 28.62
CA ILE A 180 -9.60 2.20 27.96
C ILE A 180 -8.46 1.18 28.00
N ASP A 181 -8.23 0.57 26.84
CA ASP A 181 -7.13 -0.38 26.63
C ASP A 181 -5.80 0.39 26.52
N LEU A 182 -4.89 0.20 27.47
CA LEU A 182 -3.64 0.95 27.55
C LEU A 182 -2.40 0.05 27.58
N LEU A 183 -1.31 0.62 27.06
CA LEU A 183 0.04 0.07 27.17
C LEU A 183 1.00 1.20 27.54
N PHE A 184 1.85 0.97 28.53
CA PHE A 184 2.84 1.95 28.98
C PHE A 184 4.23 1.59 28.46
N ALA A 185 4.91 2.59 27.93
CA ALA A 185 6.25 2.45 27.39
C ALA A 185 7.13 3.64 27.78
N TYR A 186 8.44 3.49 27.64
CA TYR A 186 9.39 4.58 27.80
C TYR A 186 10.59 4.37 26.86
N PRO A 187 11.29 5.43 26.43
CA PRO A 187 12.30 5.30 25.36
C PRO A 187 13.50 4.42 25.77
N GLN A 188 14.16 4.74 26.88
CA GLN A 188 15.41 4.11 27.28
C GLN A 188 15.53 3.85 28.78
N GLY A 189 16.41 2.91 29.14
CA GLY A 189 16.82 2.65 30.52
C GLY A 189 17.58 3.83 31.14
N GLY A 190 17.91 3.71 32.42
CA GLY A 190 18.54 4.77 33.21
C GLY A 190 17.96 4.82 34.62
N GLN A 191 18.10 5.95 35.29
CA GLN A 191 17.73 6.11 36.70
C GLN A 191 17.09 7.48 36.98
N SER A 192 16.35 7.59 38.08
CA SER A 192 15.81 8.86 38.55
C SER A 192 16.84 9.72 39.29
N ASP A 193 16.73 11.04 39.19
CA ASP A 193 17.72 12.01 39.70
C ASP A 193 17.41 12.59 41.09
N GLY A 194 16.44 12.04 41.82
CA GLY A 194 16.08 12.49 43.17
C GLY A 194 16.87 11.83 44.30
N ALA A 195 16.58 12.27 45.53
CA ALA A 195 17.27 11.79 46.74
C ALA A 195 17.20 10.26 46.95
N ARG A 196 16.11 9.63 46.49
CA ARG A 196 15.99 8.17 46.40
C ARG A 196 15.93 7.76 44.93
N VAL A 197 17.07 7.30 44.44
CA VAL A 197 17.24 6.82 43.06
C VAL A 197 16.43 5.55 42.82
N LEU A 198 15.71 5.50 41.70
CA LEU A 198 15.03 4.32 41.19
C LEU A 198 15.54 4.00 39.79
N ASP A 199 15.65 2.71 39.46
CA ASP A 199 15.80 2.28 38.06
C ASP A 199 14.56 2.71 37.25
N ASN A 200 14.74 3.15 36.00
CA ASN A 200 13.64 3.63 35.16
C ASN A 200 12.53 2.57 35.00
N SER A 201 12.88 1.28 34.93
CA SER A 201 11.87 0.22 34.86
C SER A 201 10.99 0.19 36.10
N GLU A 202 11.57 0.41 37.28
CA GLU A 202 10.81 0.51 38.53
C GLU A 202 10.03 1.83 38.63
N TYR A 203 10.66 2.95 38.27
CA TYR A 203 10.06 4.28 38.28
C TYR A 203 8.76 4.30 37.45
N PHE A 204 8.82 3.84 36.20
CA PHE A 204 7.68 3.86 35.29
C PHE A 204 6.60 2.82 35.65
N VAL A 205 6.97 1.69 36.26
CA VAL A 205 5.98 0.76 36.83
C VAL A 205 5.21 1.41 37.99
N ARG A 206 5.89 2.16 38.86
CA ARG A 206 5.25 2.89 39.97
C ARG A 206 4.36 4.02 39.48
N LEU A 207 4.87 4.85 38.57
CA LEU A 207 4.10 5.93 37.93
C LEU A 207 2.86 5.38 37.21
N GLY A 208 3.02 4.31 36.43
CA GLY A 208 1.90 3.65 35.75
C GLY A 208 0.85 3.10 36.73
N ARG A 209 1.25 2.51 37.86
CA ARG A 209 0.31 2.05 38.89
C ARG A 209 -0.46 3.21 39.50
N GLN A 210 0.20 4.33 39.77
CA GLN A 210 -0.46 5.53 40.30
C GLN A 210 -1.47 6.10 39.30
N LEU A 211 -1.11 6.19 38.02
CA LEU A 211 -2.03 6.61 36.96
C LEU A 211 -3.27 5.70 36.88
N VAL A 212 -3.08 4.37 36.83
CA VAL A 212 -4.18 3.41 36.80
C VAL A 212 -5.08 3.56 38.02
N ARG A 213 -4.49 3.79 39.20
CA ARG A 213 -5.21 3.99 40.46
C ARG A 213 -6.12 5.23 40.41
N LEU A 214 -5.58 6.39 40.03
CA LEU A 214 -6.35 7.64 39.92
C LEU A 214 -7.60 7.49 39.04
N LEU A 215 -7.47 6.73 37.95
CA LEU A 215 -8.52 6.54 36.96
C LEU A 215 -9.54 5.45 37.36
N ASN A 216 -9.06 4.31 37.86
CA ASN A 216 -9.87 3.08 37.94
C ASN A 216 -10.34 2.73 39.37
N GLU A 217 -9.75 3.28 40.42
CA GLU A 217 -10.13 2.93 41.80
C GLU A 217 -11.55 3.40 42.13
N PRO A 218 -12.46 2.52 42.59
CA PRO A 218 -13.80 2.92 42.99
C PRO A 218 -13.77 3.87 44.21
N THR A 219 -14.53 4.96 44.13
CA THR A 219 -14.72 5.94 45.22
C THR A 219 -16.21 6.20 45.44
N MET A 220 -16.57 7.03 46.43
CA MET A 220 -17.94 7.52 46.58
C MET A 220 -18.46 8.29 45.35
N ASP A 221 -17.56 8.91 44.59
CA ASP A 221 -17.86 9.57 43.32
C ASP A 221 -17.84 8.60 42.13
N GLY A 222 -17.78 7.28 42.35
CA GLY A 222 -17.67 6.26 41.31
C GLY A 222 -16.24 6.04 40.79
N ILE A 223 -16.12 5.74 39.49
CA ILE A 223 -14.85 5.54 38.78
C ILE A 223 -14.68 6.59 37.68
N CYS A 224 -13.45 6.96 37.35
CA CYS A 224 -13.18 7.88 36.23
C CYS A 224 -13.17 7.11 34.89
N ALA A 225 -12.39 6.03 34.81
CA ALA A 225 -12.28 5.19 33.64
C ALA A 225 -12.00 3.72 34.03
N ARG A 226 -12.62 2.77 33.32
CA ARG A 226 -12.25 1.35 33.42
C ARG A 226 -10.97 1.14 32.62
N VAL A 227 -9.86 0.80 33.27
CA VAL A 227 -8.56 0.64 32.61
C VAL A 227 -8.24 -0.83 32.38
N ASP A 228 -7.97 -1.21 31.12
CA ASP A 228 -7.50 -2.55 30.77
C ASP A 228 -6.04 -2.52 30.30
N MET A 229 -5.18 -3.27 31.00
CA MET A 229 -3.76 -3.40 30.71
C MET A 229 -3.39 -4.76 30.10
N ARG A 230 -4.37 -5.63 29.77
CA ARG A 230 -4.13 -7.03 29.35
C ARG A 230 -3.47 -7.18 27.99
N LEU A 231 -3.54 -6.16 27.13
CA LEU A 231 -2.94 -6.18 25.79
C LEU A 231 -1.43 -5.89 25.79
N ARG A 232 -0.83 -5.61 26.95
CA ARG A 232 0.63 -5.40 27.06
C ARG A 232 1.40 -6.73 26.85
N PRO A 233 2.68 -6.66 26.45
CA PRO A 233 3.53 -7.85 26.32
C PRO A 233 3.50 -8.75 27.56
N PHE A 234 3.40 -10.07 27.33
CA PHE A 234 3.22 -11.11 28.36
C PHE A 234 1.91 -11.00 29.18
N GLY A 235 0.96 -10.17 28.76
CA GLY A 235 -0.36 -10.01 29.36
C GLY A 235 -0.30 -9.69 30.86
N LYS A 236 -1.12 -10.35 31.67
CA LYS A 236 -1.19 -10.13 33.12
C LYS A 236 0.13 -10.39 33.86
N SER A 237 0.95 -11.31 33.36
CA SER A 237 2.24 -11.67 33.96
C SER A 237 3.37 -10.71 33.58
N GLY A 238 3.15 -9.85 32.58
CA GLY A 238 4.13 -8.87 32.11
C GLY A 238 4.25 -7.65 33.01
N ARG A 239 5.41 -6.98 32.93
CA ARG A 239 5.64 -5.67 33.55
C ARG A 239 4.62 -4.65 33.04
N LEU A 240 4.24 -3.70 33.89
CA LEU A 240 3.24 -2.69 33.55
C LEU A 240 3.76 -1.69 32.50
N ALA A 241 5.06 -1.39 32.53
CA ALA A 241 5.75 -0.51 31.59
C ALA A 241 7.03 -1.18 31.08
N LEU A 242 7.35 -0.98 29.80
CA LEU A 242 8.53 -1.56 29.12
C LEU A 242 9.30 -0.49 28.34
N SER A 243 10.62 -0.69 28.22
CA SER A 243 11.44 0.13 27.34
C SER A 243 11.15 -0.18 25.87
N PHE A 244 11.45 0.75 24.95
CA PHE A 244 11.27 0.52 23.52
C PHE A 244 12.08 -0.69 23.02
N ALA A 245 13.31 -0.85 23.49
CA ALA A 245 14.15 -2.00 23.15
C ALA A 245 13.53 -3.34 23.59
N ALA A 246 12.99 -3.41 24.82
CA ALA A 246 12.32 -4.62 25.30
C ALA A 246 11.03 -4.92 24.51
N MET A 247 10.33 -3.87 24.08
CA MET A 247 9.11 -3.98 23.29
C MET A 247 9.39 -4.48 21.88
N GLU A 248 10.41 -3.93 21.22
CA GLU A 248 10.88 -4.39 19.93
C GLU A 248 11.28 -5.86 19.97
N GLN A 249 12.11 -6.25 20.94
CA GLN A 249 12.55 -7.63 21.10
C GLN A 249 11.34 -8.58 21.23
N TYR A 250 10.38 -8.23 22.09
CA TYR A 250 9.17 -9.05 22.29
C TYR A 250 8.37 -9.24 21.00
N TYR A 251 8.05 -8.15 20.29
CA TYR A 251 7.23 -8.27 19.08
C TYR A 251 7.98 -8.90 17.90
N GLN A 252 9.31 -8.83 17.89
CA GLN A 252 10.13 -9.56 16.91
C GLN A 252 10.17 -11.07 17.18
N SER A 253 10.23 -11.51 18.44
CA SER A 253 10.41 -12.93 18.77
C SER A 253 9.12 -13.68 19.14
N GLU A 254 8.23 -13.06 19.92
CA GLU A 254 7.04 -13.69 20.54
C GLU A 254 5.72 -13.16 19.99
N GLY A 255 5.75 -12.07 19.21
CA GLY A 255 4.57 -11.34 18.76
C GLY A 255 3.60 -12.18 17.93
N ARG A 256 2.35 -12.28 18.39
CA ARG A 256 1.30 -13.10 17.78
C ARG A 256 0.48 -12.32 16.75
N ASP A 257 -0.20 -13.05 15.85
CA ASP A 257 -1.01 -12.46 14.77
C ASP A 257 -2.16 -11.57 15.31
N TRP A 258 -2.77 -11.93 16.44
CA TRP A 258 -3.82 -11.11 17.07
C TRP A 258 -3.27 -9.81 17.69
N GLU A 259 -2.00 -9.77 18.09
CA GLU A 259 -1.39 -8.54 18.62
C GLU A 259 -1.19 -7.53 17.50
N ARG A 260 -0.91 -7.97 16.27
CA ARG A 260 -0.88 -7.08 15.09
C ARG A 260 -2.22 -6.38 14.91
N TYR A 261 -3.33 -7.12 15.05
CA TYR A 261 -4.69 -6.58 14.98
C TYR A 261 -4.88 -5.44 16.00
N ALA A 262 -4.42 -5.65 17.24
CA ALA A 262 -4.50 -4.65 18.29
C ALA A 262 -3.69 -3.38 17.94
N TRP A 263 -2.50 -3.56 17.36
CA TRP A 263 -1.62 -2.45 16.97
C TRP A 263 -2.09 -1.63 15.76
N ILE A 264 -3.01 -2.13 14.92
CA ILE A 264 -3.58 -1.35 13.78
C ILE A 264 -4.18 -0.03 14.27
N LYS A 265 -4.91 -0.10 15.39
CA LYS A 265 -5.54 1.08 15.99
C LYS A 265 -4.64 1.79 17.01
N ALA A 266 -3.56 1.17 17.47
CA ALA A 266 -2.79 1.69 18.59
C ALA A 266 -2.15 3.05 18.28
N ARG A 267 -2.19 3.98 19.24
CA ARG A 267 -1.50 5.28 19.16
C ARG A 267 -1.14 5.90 20.50
N PRO A 268 -0.18 6.84 20.53
CA PRO A 268 0.03 7.71 21.68
C PRO A 268 -1.25 8.49 22.01
N VAL A 269 -1.69 8.43 23.27
CA VAL A 269 -2.88 9.11 23.78
C VAL A 269 -2.59 10.03 24.96
N ALA A 270 -1.46 9.83 25.65
CA ALA A 270 -0.94 10.75 26.66
C ALA A 270 0.58 10.57 26.81
N GLY A 271 1.24 11.56 27.41
CA GLY A 271 2.68 11.56 27.64
C GLY A 271 3.46 12.08 26.43
N ASP A 272 4.61 11.48 26.13
CA ASP A 272 5.49 11.93 25.04
C ASP A 272 5.02 11.43 23.66
N HIS A 273 4.20 12.23 22.99
CA HIS A 273 3.71 11.90 21.64
C HIS A 273 4.82 11.76 20.59
N ALA A 274 5.95 12.49 20.74
CA ALA A 274 7.06 12.41 19.80
C ALA A 274 7.80 11.07 19.92
N ALA A 275 8.12 10.66 21.15
CA ALA A 275 8.65 9.33 21.42
C ALA A 275 7.66 8.23 21.01
N GLY A 276 6.36 8.49 21.17
CA GLY A 276 5.30 7.63 20.68
C GLY A 276 5.33 7.35 19.19
N LYS A 277 5.62 8.36 18.36
CA LYS A 277 5.83 8.17 16.92
C LYS A 277 7.02 7.24 16.65
N GLN A 278 8.13 7.40 17.39
CA GLN A 278 9.31 6.53 17.23
C GLN A 278 8.98 5.06 17.51
N LEU A 279 8.24 4.77 18.59
CA LEU A 279 7.81 3.40 18.90
C LEU A 279 6.92 2.81 17.80
N GLN A 280 6.01 3.60 17.23
CA GLN A 280 5.16 3.13 16.14
C GLN A 280 5.97 2.78 14.89
N GLU A 281 6.96 3.60 14.56
CA GLU A 281 7.84 3.36 13.42
C GLU A 281 8.70 2.10 13.63
N LEU A 282 9.16 1.88 14.87
CA LEU A 282 9.90 0.68 15.30
C LEU A 282 9.08 -0.60 15.15
N LEU A 283 7.80 -0.56 15.54
CA LEU A 283 6.90 -1.72 15.50
C LEU A 283 6.17 -1.88 14.16
N ARG A 284 6.27 -0.91 13.25
CA ARG A 284 5.60 -0.96 11.94
C ARG A 284 5.91 -2.22 11.13
N PRO A 285 7.14 -2.77 11.08
CA PRO A 285 7.40 -4.02 10.37
C PRO A 285 6.69 -5.23 10.97
N PHE A 286 6.41 -5.20 12.28
CA PHE A 286 5.63 -6.23 12.97
C PHE A 286 4.14 -6.12 12.59
N VAL A 287 3.58 -4.91 12.55
CA VAL A 287 2.15 -4.67 12.25
C VAL A 287 1.84 -4.84 10.76
N TYR A 288 2.60 -4.17 9.90
CA TYR A 288 2.37 -4.06 8.46
C TYR A 288 3.52 -4.67 7.67
N ARG A 289 3.45 -5.99 7.46
CA ARG A 289 4.46 -6.75 6.70
C ARG A 289 4.54 -6.26 5.26
N LYS A 290 5.76 -6.16 4.71
CA LYS A 290 5.99 -5.71 3.31
C LYS A 290 5.31 -6.59 2.25
N TYR A 291 5.05 -7.85 2.56
CA TYR A 291 4.40 -8.85 1.71
C TYR A 291 2.98 -9.13 2.18
N LEU A 292 2.11 -9.62 1.29
CA LEU A 292 0.72 -9.93 1.63
C LEU A 292 0.65 -10.96 2.75
N ASP A 293 0.06 -10.58 3.89
CA ASP A 293 0.03 -11.43 5.08
C ASP A 293 -1.18 -12.39 5.13
N TYR A 294 -1.20 -13.39 4.25
CA TYR A 294 -2.29 -14.36 4.24
C TYR A 294 -2.32 -15.32 5.44
N THR A 295 -1.31 -15.30 6.33
CA THR A 295 -1.45 -16.02 7.62
C THR A 295 -2.54 -15.41 8.50
N ALA A 296 -2.84 -14.11 8.31
CA ALA A 296 -3.90 -13.41 9.05
C ALA A 296 -5.28 -14.08 8.91
N PHE A 297 -5.59 -14.70 7.77
CA PHE A 297 -6.85 -15.45 7.58
C PHE A 297 -6.97 -16.66 8.52
N ALA A 298 -5.86 -17.37 8.78
CA ALA A 298 -5.88 -18.51 9.68
C ALA A 298 -6.08 -18.04 11.13
N GLY A 299 -5.35 -17.00 11.54
CA GLY A 299 -5.55 -16.38 12.85
C GLY A 299 -6.99 -15.87 13.04
N LEU A 300 -7.59 -15.27 12.01
CA LEU A 300 -8.97 -14.78 12.07
C LEU A 300 -10.00 -15.90 12.18
N ARG A 301 -9.80 -17.03 11.46
CA ARG A 301 -10.65 -18.22 11.61
C ARG A 301 -10.53 -18.85 12.99
N GLU A 302 -9.31 -18.98 13.52
CA GLU A 302 -9.07 -19.44 14.90
C GLU A 302 -9.82 -18.54 15.90
N MET A 303 -9.72 -17.22 15.74
CA MET A 303 -10.47 -16.27 16.57
C MET A 303 -11.99 -16.41 16.40
N LYS A 304 -12.50 -16.60 15.18
CA LYS A 304 -13.95 -16.80 14.95
C LYS A 304 -14.45 -18.06 15.63
N VAL A 305 -13.74 -19.18 15.52
CA VAL A 305 -14.12 -20.43 16.21
C VAL A 305 -14.19 -20.23 17.72
N LEU A 306 -13.20 -19.54 18.30
CA LEU A 306 -13.19 -19.23 19.73
C LEU A 306 -14.36 -18.30 20.12
N ILE A 307 -14.65 -17.29 19.30
CA ILE A 307 -15.78 -16.38 19.53
C ILE A 307 -17.11 -17.13 19.44
N ASP A 308 -17.28 -17.99 18.44
CA ASP A 308 -18.52 -18.74 18.23
C ASP A 308 -18.79 -19.74 19.35
N ALA A 309 -17.73 -20.44 19.79
CA ALA A 309 -17.81 -21.30 20.96
C ALA A 309 -18.21 -20.51 22.22
N GLU A 310 -17.65 -19.31 22.39
CA GLU A 310 -17.99 -18.44 23.52
C GLU A 310 -19.41 -17.88 23.42
N VAL A 311 -19.88 -17.50 22.21
CA VAL A 311 -21.24 -17.02 21.94
C VAL A 311 -22.26 -18.11 22.25
N ALA A 312 -22.03 -19.34 21.78
CA ALA A 312 -22.90 -20.48 22.07
C ALA A 312 -22.93 -20.82 23.58
N ARG A 313 -21.76 -20.78 24.24
CA ARG A 313 -21.63 -21.10 25.66
C ARG A 313 -22.32 -20.09 26.59
N LYS A 314 -22.37 -18.81 26.18
CA LYS A 314 -22.91 -17.70 26.99
C LYS A 314 -24.27 -17.18 26.51
N ASP A 315 -24.88 -17.84 25.53
CA ASP A 315 -26.14 -17.41 24.91
C ASP A 315 -26.12 -15.95 24.42
N LEU A 316 -25.02 -15.54 23.76
CA LEU A 316 -24.80 -14.17 23.30
C LEU A 316 -25.40 -13.91 21.90
N ALA A 317 -26.48 -14.61 21.55
CA ALA A 317 -27.08 -14.54 20.22
C ALA A 317 -27.55 -13.12 19.88
N ASP A 318 -28.05 -12.35 20.86
CA ASP A 318 -28.51 -10.98 20.67
C ASP A 318 -27.50 -9.89 21.06
N ASN A 319 -26.27 -10.29 21.40
CA ASN A 319 -25.20 -9.37 21.73
C ASN A 319 -24.79 -8.55 20.50
N LEU A 320 -24.86 -7.22 20.59
CA LEU A 320 -24.62 -6.31 19.46
C LEU A 320 -23.19 -6.41 18.90
N LYS A 321 -22.22 -6.81 19.74
CA LYS A 321 -20.80 -6.83 19.39
C LYS A 321 -20.30 -8.21 18.98
N LEU A 322 -20.63 -9.23 19.78
CA LEU A 322 -20.09 -10.59 19.63
C LEU A 322 -21.06 -11.53 18.91
N GLY A 323 -22.36 -11.26 18.92
CA GLY A 323 -23.34 -12.09 18.25
C GLY A 323 -23.15 -12.10 16.72
N PRO A 324 -23.79 -13.04 16.01
CA PRO A 324 -23.72 -13.12 14.55
C PRO A 324 -24.10 -11.79 13.89
N GLY A 325 -23.28 -11.31 12.96
CA GLY A 325 -23.51 -10.03 12.30
C GLY A 325 -23.22 -8.81 13.16
N GLY A 326 -22.59 -9.01 14.31
CA GLY A 326 -22.26 -7.96 15.27
C GLY A 326 -21.08 -7.10 14.83
N ILE A 327 -20.79 -6.06 15.61
CA ILE A 327 -19.80 -5.05 15.23
C ILE A 327 -18.39 -5.63 15.07
N ARG A 328 -18.02 -6.66 15.85
CA ARG A 328 -16.70 -7.28 15.75
C ARG A 328 -16.45 -7.93 14.39
N GLU A 329 -17.48 -8.49 13.74
CA GLU A 329 -17.35 -9.04 12.39
C GLU A 329 -17.04 -7.92 11.37
N ILE A 330 -17.65 -6.74 11.50
CA ILE A 330 -17.34 -5.57 10.65
C ILE A 330 -15.89 -5.14 10.87
N GLU A 331 -15.44 -5.03 12.11
CA GLU A 331 -14.04 -4.67 12.44
C GLU A 331 -13.07 -5.66 11.79
N PHE A 332 -13.37 -6.96 11.86
CA PHE A 332 -12.56 -8.00 11.26
C PHE A 332 -12.45 -7.89 9.74
N ILE A 333 -13.57 -7.63 9.04
CA ILE A 333 -13.55 -7.46 7.57
C ILE A 333 -12.58 -6.35 7.16
N VAL A 334 -12.67 -5.19 7.82
CA VAL A 334 -11.89 -4.01 7.46
C VAL A 334 -10.42 -4.18 7.84
N GLN A 335 -10.15 -4.60 9.07
CA GLN A 335 -8.78 -4.74 9.57
C GLN A 335 -8.02 -5.88 8.90
N LEU A 336 -8.70 -6.94 8.45
CA LEU A 336 -8.07 -8.00 7.66
C LEU A 336 -7.45 -7.43 6.37
N VAL A 337 -8.16 -6.52 5.69
CA VAL A 337 -7.62 -5.82 4.51
C VAL A 337 -6.42 -4.97 4.90
N GLN A 338 -6.47 -4.27 6.04
CA GLN A 338 -5.36 -3.47 6.55
C GLN A 338 -4.12 -4.33 6.86
N LEU A 339 -4.28 -5.51 7.48
CA LEU A 339 -3.16 -6.42 7.76
C LEU A 339 -2.53 -6.96 6.48
N ILE A 340 -3.37 -7.38 5.52
CA ILE A 340 -2.89 -7.97 4.27
C ILE A 340 -2.23 -6.91 3.39
N ARG A 341 -2.80 -5.71 3.27
CA ARG A 341 -2.42 -4.70 2.26
C ARG A 341 -1.70 -3.49 2.82
N GLY A 342 -1.83 -3.19 4.11
CA GLY A 342 -1.29 -1.98 4.74
C GLY A 342 0.23 -1.88 4.65
N GLY A 343 0.95 -2.99 4.54
CA GLY A 343 2.39 -2.97 4.28
C GLY A 343 2.78 -2.30 2.97
N ARG A 344 2.03 -2.55 1.88
CA ARG A 344 2.30 -2.01 0.54
C ARG A 344 1.54 -0.73 0.22
N GLU A 345 0.38 -0.55 0.86
CA GLU A 345 -0.52 0.57 0.66
C GLU A 345 -0.64 1.41 1.94
N PRO A 346 0.27 2.39 2.18
CA PRO A 346 0.25 3.22 3.39
C PRO A 346 -1.08 3.91 3.65
N SER A 347 -1.87 4.21 2.61
CA SER A 347 -3.22 4.78 2.74
C SER A 347 -4.20 3.88 3.51
N LEU A 348 -3.90 2.59 3.68
CA LEU A 348 -4.71 1.66 4.48
C LEU A 348 -4.25 1.60 5.95
N ARG A 349 -3.19 2.30 6.35
CA ARG A 349 -2.71 2.37 7.74
C ARG A 349 -3.46 3.42 8.58
N VAL A 350 -4.56 3.95 8.04
CA VAL A 350 -5.44 4.88 8.75
C VAL A 350 -6.06 4.18 9.97
N ARG A 351 -6.27 4.95 11.04
CA ARG A 351 -6.88 4.47 12.29
C ARG A 351 -8.40 4.71 12.24
N GLY A 352 -9.12 3.94 13.05
CA GLY A 352 -10.58 3.98 13.10
C GLY A 352 -11.23 3.15 12.00
N LEU A 353 -12.42 2.59 12.27
CA LEU A 353 -13.09 1.68 11.35
C LEU A 353 -13.62 2.38 10.11
N LEU A 354 -14.32 3.50 10.26
CA LEU A 354 -14.94 4.21 9.13
C LEU A 354 -13.91 4.80 8.16
N PRO A 355 -12.82 5.46 8.61
CA PRO A 355 -11.75 5.88 7.72
C PRO A 355 -11.08 4.71 6.99
N ALA A 356 -10.84 3.60 7.70
CA ALA A 356 -10.25 2.40 7.10
C ALA A 356 -11.17 1.76 6.05
N LEU A 357 -12.48 1.69 6.30
CA LEU A 357 -13.47 1.20 5.35
C LEU A 357 -13.52 2.08 4.09
N ALA A 358 -13.48 3.40 4.25
CA ALA A 358 -13.41 4.34 3.14
C ALA A 358 -12.11 4.18 2.32
N ALA A 359 -10.97 4.01 2.99
CA ALA A 359 -9.69 3.75 2.34
C ALA A 359 -9.69 2.42 1.57
N CYS A 360 -10.28 1.36 2.13
CA CYS A 360 -10.47 0.08 1.45
C CYS A 360 -11.33 0.22 0.19
N ALA A 361 -12.39 1.03 0.26
CA ALA A 361 -13.26 1.31 -0.88
C ALA A 361 -12.55 2.11 -1.98
N ALA A 362 -11.85 3.18 -1.61
CA ALA A 362 -11.09 4.02 -2.54
C ALA A 362 -9.96 3.25 -3.27
N ARG A 363 -9.48 2.16 -2.69
CA ARG A 363 -8.48 1.26 -3.27
C ARG A 363 -9.07 0.04 -3.99
N GLY A 364 -10.39 -0.10 -4.00
CA GLY A 364 -11.11 -1.17 -4.67
C GLY A 364 -10.98 -2.54 -3.97
N HIS A 365 -10.50 -2.59 -2.72
CA HIS A 365 -10.41 -3.85 -1.95
C HIS A 365 -11.78 -4.28 -1.42
N ILE A 366 -12.66 -3.30 -1.16
CA ILE A 366 -14.07 -3.50 -0.86
C ILE A 366 -14.84 -2.67 -1.89
N SER A 367 -15.84 -3.25 -2.57
CA SER A 367 -16.61 -2.48 -3.57
C SER A 367 -17.38 -1.34 -2.89
N ALA A 368 -17.65 -0.25 -3.61
CA ALA A 368 -18.37 0.90 -3.07
C ALA A 368 -19.73 0.51 -2.46
N GLN A 369 -20.44 -0.43 -3.10
CA GLN A 369 -21.71 -0.98 -2.60
C GLN A 369 -21.54 -1.74 -1.28
N ARG A 370 -20.55 -2.63 -1.18
CA ARG A 370 -20.27 -3.40 0.04
C ARG A 370 -19.84 -2.47 1.18
N ALA A 371 -18.99 -1.49 0.89
CA ALA A 371 -18.55 -0.51 1.87
C ALA A 371 -19.72 0.35 2.39
N ARG A 372 -20.65 0.74 1.52
CA ARG A 372 -21.87 1.44 1.92
C ARG A 372 -22.72 0.62 2.89
N ARG A 373 -23.00 -0.65 2.55
CA ARG A 373 -23.77 -1.58 3.41
C ARG A 373 -23.13 -1.76 4.78
N LEU A 374 -21.81 -1.98 4.83
CA LEU A 374 -21.06 -2.15 6.08
C LEU A 374 -21.04 -0.88 6.94
N ARG A 375 -20.92 0.30 6.32
CA ARG A 375 -20.98 1.60 7.03
C ARG A 375 -22.35 1.81 7.68
N GLU A 376 -23.42 1.54 6.94
CA GLU A 376 -24.80 1.69 7.44
C GLU A 376 -25.07 0.69 8.59
N ALA A 377 -24.63 -0.56 8.46
CA ALA A 377 -24.72 -1.55 9.54
C ALA A 377 -23.91 -1.17 10.78
N TYR A 378 -22.67 -0.70 10.60
CA TYR A 378 -21.82 -0.21 11.70
C TYR A 378 -22.50 0.95 12.45
N ALA A 379 -23.02 1.93 11.71
CA ALA A 379 -23.67 3.09 12.31
C ALA A 379 -24.93 2.70 13.08
N MET A 380 -25.73 1.75 12.57
CA MET A 380 -26.91 1.26 13.27
C MET A 380 -26.53 0.53 14.57
N LEU A 381 -25.61 -0.45 14.49
CA LEU A 381 -25.22 -1.27 15.64
C LEU A 381 -24.49 -0.44 16.71
N ARG A 382 -23.66 0.52 16.31
CA ARG A 382 -22.92 1.35 17.26
C ARG A 382 -23.82 2.37 17.96
N ARG A 383 -24.82 2.94 17.28
CA ARG A 383 -25.85 3.77 17.94
C ARG A 383 -26.66 2.95 18.94
N ALA A 384 -27.13 1.76 18.55
CA ALA A 384 -27.83 0.88 19.48
C ALA A 384 -26.97 0.52 20.70
N GLU A 385 -25.69 0.19 20.49
CA GLU A 385 -24.77 -0.09 21.60
C GLU A 385 -24.59 1.13 22.50
N ASN A 386 -24.38 2.32 21.95
CA ASN A 386 -24.25 3.55 22.73
C ASN A 386 -25.49 3.78 23.59
N HIS A 387 -26.70 3.69 23.04
CA HIS A 387 -27.94 3.92 23.80
C HIS A 387 -28.16 2.88 24.91
N VAL A 388 -27.85 1.61 24.64
CA VAL A 388 -27.86 0.56 25.67
C VAL A 388 -26.90 0.89 26.81
N GLN A 389 -25.72 1.43 26.51
CA GLN A 389 -24.73 1.82 27.52
C GLN A 389 -25.11 3.10 28.26
N MET A 390 -25.65 4.08 27.55
CA MET A 390 -26.08 5.38 28.09
C MET A 390 -27.21 5.25 29.11
N LEU A 391 -28.01 4.18 29.06
CA LEU A 391 -29.03 3.91 30.07
C LEU A 391 -28.45 4.00 31.48
N ARG A 392 -27.31 3.36 31.77
CA ARG A 392 -26.77 3.24 33.13
C ARG A 392 -25.25 3.45 33.23
N ASP A 393 -24.61 3.95 32.17
CA ASP A 393 -23.15 3.97 32.04
C ASP A 393 -22.51 2.58 32.29
N ALA A 394 -23.15 1.58 31.70
CA ALA A 394 -22.78 0.18 31.87
C ALA A 394 -21.94 -0.32 30.69
N GLN A 395 -20.88 -1.09 30.98
CA GLN A 395 -20.10 -1.81 29.96
C GLN A 395 -20.86 -3.05 29.47
N THR A 396 -21.98 -2.85 28.79
CA THR A 396 -22.78 -3.92 28.22
C THR A 396 -22.87 -3.79 26.70
N HIS A 397 -23.08 -4.93 26.06
CA HIS A 397 -23.41 -5.05 24.63
C HIS A 397 -24.75 -5.78 24.43
N ASP A 398 -25.39 -6.16 25.53
CA ASP A 398 -26.63 -6.93 25.56
C ASP A 398 -27.81 -5.97 25.67
N ILE A 399 -28.80 -6.19 24.83
CA ILE A 399 -30.05 -5.43 24.86
C ILE A 399 -30.83 -5.91 26.09
N PRO A 400 -31.33 -5.01 26.96
CA PRO A 400 -32.14 -5.40 28.11
C PRO A 400 -33.39 -6.19 27.71
N ASP A 401 -33.83 -7.11 28.57
CA ASP A 401 -35.02 -7.93 28.32
C ASP A 401 -36.33 -7.30 28.79
N ASP A 402 -36.26 -6.30 29.67
CA ASP A 402 -37.45 -5.63 30.19
C ASP A 402 -38.08 -4.68 29.17
N ALA A 403 -39.41 -4.73 29.08
CA ALA A 403 -40.19 -3.99 28.09
C ALA A 403 -39.96 -2.47 28.16
N LEU A 404 -39.85 -1.92 29.38
CA LEU A 404 -39.66 -0.48 29.59
C LEU A 404 -38.31 -0.01 29.04
N SER A 405 -37.22 -0.74 29.30
CA SER A 405 -35.90 -0.38 28.77
C SER A 405 -35.85 -0.54 27.25
N ARG A 406 -36.49 -1.56 26.67
CA ARG A 406 -36.61 -1.73 25.22
C ARG A 406 -37.37 -0.58 24.55
N GLU A 407 -38.49 -0.15 25.15
CA GLU A 407 -39.25 1.02 24.71
C GLU A 407 -38.38 2.29 24.75
N ARG A 408 -37.67 2.52 25.86
CA ARG A 408 -36.75 3.67 26.01
C ARG A 408 -35.64 3.68 24.95
N ILE A 409 -35.03 2.53 24.67
CA ILE A 409 -33.99 2.41 23.64
C ILE A 409 -34.58 2.70 22.25
N ALA A 410 -35.75 2.15 21.92
CA ALA A 410 -36.41 2.40 20.64
C ALA A 410 -36.73 3.89 20.44
N LEU A 411 -37.40 4.51 21.41
CA LEU A 411 -37.80 5.92 21.33
C LEU A 411 -36.59 6.86 21.31
N SER A 412 -35.53 6.57 22.09
CA SER A 412 -34.32 7.39 22.08
C SER A 412 -33.58 7.35 20.72
N LEU A 413 -33.70 6.26 19.98
CA LEU A 413 -33.17 6.09 18.61
C LEU A 413 -34.13 6.56 17.51
N ASP A 414 -35.23 7.24 17.87
CA ASP A 414 -36.28 7.71 16.96
C ASP A 414 -37.04 6.58 16.22
N TYR A 415 -37.14 5.40 16.83
CA TYR A 415 -38.02 4.30 16.38
C TYR A 415 -39.36 4.35 17.13
N PRO A 416 -40.48 3.99 16.47
CA PRO A 416 -41.80 4.06 17.08
C PRO A 416 -42.02 3.03 18.20
N ASP A 417 -41.37 1.87 18.10
CA ASP A 417 -41.48 0.77 19.06
C ASP A 417 -40.26 -0.15 18.97
N TRP A 418 -40.18 -1.09 19.93
CA TRP A 418 -39.13 -2.10 19.97
C TRP A 418 -39.12 -3.01 18.74
N ASP A 419 -40.28 -3.39 18.22
CA ASP A 419 -40.37 -4.32 17.10
C ASP A 419 -39.78 -3.73 15.81
N ALA A 420 -40.00 -2.43 15.57
CA ALA A 420 -39.41 -1.69 14.46
C ALA A 420 -37.88 -1.61 14.58
N LEU A 421 -37.36 -1.31 15.78
CA LEU A 421 -35.92 -1.31 16.05
C LEU A 421 -35.32 -2.71 15.86
N SER A 422 -35.97 -3.74 16.40
CA SER A 422 -35.51 -5.13 16.30
C SER A 422 -35.41 -5.59 14.84
N ARG A 423 -36.42 -5.32 14.00
CA ARG A 423 -36.37 -5.64 12.57
C ARG A 423 -35.21 -4.95 11.85
N ALA A 424 -34.96 -3.68 12.17
CA ALA A 424 -33.84 -2.94 11.59
C ALA A 424 -32.49 -3.55 12.00
N LEU A 425 -32.32 -3.90 13.28
CA LEU A 425 -31.11 -4.56 13.79
C LEU A 425 -30.89 -5.93 13.11
N THR A 426 -31.92 -6.77 13.03
CA THR A 426 -31.85 -8.08 12.36
C THR A 426 -31.42 -7.94 10.90
N THR A 427 -31.98 -6.96 10.18
CA THR A 427 -31.63 -6.69 8.77
C THR A 427 -30.15 -6.36 8.61
N HIS A 428 -29.62 -5.44 9.43
CA HIS A 428 -28.21 -5.06 9.36
C HIS A 428 -27.27 -6.19 9.80
N ARG A 429 -27.64 -6.98 10.82
CA ARG A 429 -26.86 -8.13 11.26
C ARG A 429 -26.77 -9.21 10.17
N ALA A 430 -27.88 -9.50 9.49
CA ALA A 430 -27.89 -10.46 8.38
C ALA A 430 -26.93 -10.03 7.24
N ILE A 431 -26.91 -8.74 6.89
CA ILE A 431 -25.96 -8.17 5.92
C ILE A 431 -24.51 -8.42 6.37
N VAL A 432 -24.19 -8.14 7.63
CA VAL A 432 -22.82 -8.32 8.14
C VAL A 432 -22.43 -9.79 8.15
N SER A 433 -23.32 -10.69 8.58
CA SER A 433 -23.06 -12.13 8.56
C SER A 433 -22.80 -12.66 7.15
N GLU A 434 -23.57 -12.21 6.15
CA GLU A 434 -23.36 -12.56 4.73
C GLU A 434 -21.96 -12.11 4.26
N GLU A 435 -21.61 -10.85 4.51
CA GLU A 435 -20.32 -10.28 4.12
C GLU A 435 -19.15 -10.94 4.84
N PHE A 436 -19.30 -11.25 6.12
CA PHE A 436 -18.29 -11.92 6.94
C PHE A 436 -18.08 -13.38 6.50
N ALA A 437 -19.18 -14.10 6.24
CA ALA A 437 -19.12 -15.45 5.68
C ALA A 437 -18.39 -15.44 4.33
N ALA A 438 -18.67 -14.49 3.44
CA ALA A 438 -17.97 -14.41 2.15
C ALA A 438 -16.44 -14.21 2.30
N VAL A 439 -15.98 -13.52 3.34
CA VAL A 439 -14.56 -13.34 3.64
C VAL A 439 -13.91 -14.61 4.20
N LEU A 440 -14.60 -15.34 5.08
CA LEU A 440 -14.09 -16.56 5.72
C LEU A 440 -14.24 -17.83 4.87
N MET A 441 -15.30 -17.93 4.08
CA MET A 441 -15.75 -19.14 3.38
C MET A 441 -15.11 -19.34 2.01
N ARG A 442 -14.07 -18.58 1.63
CA ARG A 442 -13.28 -18.88 0.41
C ARG A 442 -12.58 -20.25 0.44
N ARG A 443 -12.69 -21.01 1.54
CA ARG A 443 -12.27 -22.42 1.67
C ARG A 443 -13.42 -23.46 1.65
N GLN A 444 -14.69 -23.05 1.62
CA GLN A 444 -15.84 -23.98 1.66
C GLN A 444 -16.41 -24.36 0.29
N GLY A 445 -15.83 -23.90 -0.82
CA GLY A 445 -15.84 -24.75 -2.02
C GLY A 445 -14.92 -25.92 -1.70
N GLN A 446 -15.48 -27.13 -1.52
CA GLN A 446 -14.82 -28.40 -1.15
C GLN A 446 -13.30 -28.30 -1.16
N ALA A 447 -12.66 -28.48 0.00
CA ALA A 447 -11.22 -28.70 0.05
C ALA A 447 -10.90 -29.84 -0.93
N VAL A 448 -10.42 -29.48 -2.12
CA VAL A 448 -9.93 -30.45 -3.10
C VAL A 448 -8.66 -30.96 -2.45
N SER A 449 -8.81 -32.03 -1.65
CA SER A 449 -7.67 -32.82 -1.24
C SER A 449 -6.90 -33.13 -2.51
N ALA A 450 -5.58 -32.93 -2.48
CA ALA A 450 -4.76 -33.37 -3.58
C ALA A 450 -5.03 -34.88 -3.83
N PRO A 451 -5.06 -35.32 -5.10
CA PRO A 451 -5.20 -36.74 -5.41
C PRO A 451 -4.20 -37.57 -4.59
N ALA A 452 -4.62 -38.75 -4.13
CA ALA A 452 -3.77 -39.62 -3.31
C ALA A 452 -2.44 -39.97 -4.01
N ALA A 453 -2.44 -40.05 -5.34
CA ALA A 453 -1.24 -40.23 -6.14
C ALA A 453 -0.23 -39.08 -6.00
N ASP A 454 -0.69 -37.83 -5.96
CA ASP A 454 0.19 -36.66 -5.83
C ASP A 454 0.74 -36.52 -4.41
N VAL A 455 -0.06 -36.89 -3.41
CA VAL A 455 0.40 -37.02 -2.02
C VAL A 455 1.52 -38.06 -1.94
N ARG A 456 1.30 -39.24 -2.55
CA ARG A 456 2.29 -40.31 -2.59
C ARG A 456 3.60 -39.91 -3.26
N LEU A 457 3.55 -39.15 -4.36
CA LEU A 457 4.77 -38.63 -5.01
C LEU A 457 5.57 -37.72 -4.09
N TRP A 458 4.91 -36.88 -3.30
CA TRP A 458 5.58 -36.00 -2.33
C TRP A 458 6.16 -36.77 -1.14
N GLU A 459 5.45 -37.80 -0.64
CA GLU A 459 5.97 -38.72 0.39
C GLU A 459 7.26 -39.41 -0.08
N LEU A 460 7.25 -40.00 -1.28
CA LEU A 460 8.44 -40.64 -1.86
C LEU A 460 9.61 -39.67 -2.01
N ALA A 461 9.35 -38.41 -2.35
CA ALA A 461 10.38 -37.37 -2.40
C ALA A 461 10.95 -37.05 -1.00
N CYS A 462 10.11 -37.02 0.04
CA CYS A 462 10.53 -36.80 1.42
C CYS A 462 11.32 -37.98 1.99
N ASP A 463 10.96 -39.21 1.59
CA ASP A 463 11.61 -40.46 2.01
C ASP A 463 12.86 -40.79 1.16
N GLU A 464 13.23 -39.93 0.21
CA GLU A 464 14.36 -40.11 -0.71
C GLU A 464 14.27 -41.38 -1.60
N THR A 465 13.06 -41.82 -1.90
CA THR A 465 12.78 -43.04 -2.68
C THR A 465 12.10 -42.79 -4.03
N LEU A 466 11.84 -41.52 -4.38
CA LEU A 466 11.27 -41.16 -5.68
C LEU A 466 12.23 -41.48 -6.83
N ASP A 467 11.77 -42.27 -7.80
CA ASP A 467 12.52 -42.64 -9.00
C ASP A 467 11.94 -42.04 -10.30
N MET A 468 12.73 -42.14 -11.38
CA MET A 468 12.38 -41.61 -12.71
C MET A 468 11.12 -42.28 -13.27
N ALA A 469 11.03 -43.61 -13.19
CA ALA A 469 9.94 -44.38 -13.77
C ALA A 469 8.58 -44.01 -13.14
N THR A 470 8.55 -43.83 -11.82
CA THR A 470 7.35 -43.42 -11.08
C THR A 470 6.88 -42.03 -11.53
N LEU A 471 7.83 -41.10 -11.70
CA LEU A 471 7.50 -39.73 -12.07
C LEU A 471 7.06 -39.60 -13.54
N GLU A 472 7.69 -40.35 -14.46
CA GLU A 472 7.28 -40.43 -15.87
C GLU A 472 5.91 -41.06 -16.04
N ALA A 473 5.63 -42.15 -15.31
CA ALA A 473 4.31 -42.78 -15.28
C ALA A 473 3.21 -41.83 -14.78
N SER A 474 3.59 -40.82 -13.99
CA SER A 474 2.69 -39.77 -13.52
C SER A 474 2.55 -38.59 -14.49
N GLY A 475 3.13 -38.62 -15.69
CA GLY A 475 2.94 -37.61 -16.73
C GLY A 475 3.99 -36.50 -16.80
N PHE A 476 5.11 -36.63 -16.07
CA PHE A 476 6.23 -35.70 -16.16
C PHE A 476 7.36 -36.29 -16.99
N VAL A 477 7.43 -35.95 -18.28
CA VAL A 477 8.43 -36.50 -19.22
C VAL A 477 9.17 -35.36 -19.93
N PRO A 478 10.52 -35.38 -20.00
CA PRO A 478 11.44 -36.29 -19.31
C PRO A 478 11.57 -35.98 -17.81
N ALA A 479 11.67 -37.01 -16.95
CA ALA A 479 11.64 -36.81 -15.49
C ALA A 479 13.00 -36.54 -14.82
N ALA A 480 14.12 -36.79 -15.49
CA ALA A 480 15.44 -36.88 -14.86
C ALA A 480 15.82 -35.67 -13.99
N GLU A 481 15.74 -34.45 -14.54
CA GLU A 481 16.05 -33.22 -13.81
C GLU A 481 15.05 -32.94 -12.67
N LEU A 482 13.80 -33.36 -12.85
CA LEU A 482 12.72 -33.07 -11.92
C LEU A 482 12.78 -33.97 -10.68
N VAL A 483 13.17 -35.24 -10.83
CA VAL A 483 13.44 -36.15 -9.70
C VAL A 483 14.49 -35.54 -8.79
N ASP A 484 15.62 -35.08 -9.35
CA ASP A 484 16.69 -34.43 -8.59
C ASP A 484 16.19 -33.19 -7.83
N ALA A 485 15.39 -32.34 -8.50
CA ALA A 485 14.82 -31.14 -7.88
C ALA A 485 13.85 -31.45 -6.73
N LEU A 486 13.00 -32.49 -6.89
CA LEU A 486 12.03 -32.91 -5.87
C LEU A 486 12.70 -33.56 -4.67
N LEU A 487 13.71 -34.42 -4.87
CA LEU A 487 14.50 -35.01 -3.78
C LEU A 487 15.28 -33.96 -2.99
N LYS A 488 15.84 -32.95 -3.67
CA LYS A 488 16.59 -31.86 -3.02
C LYS A 488 15.72 -30.87 -2.25
N LEU A 489 14.43 -30.75 -2.59
CA LEU A 489 13.55 -29.73 -2.00
C LEU A 489 13.33 -29.93 -0.48
N PRO A 490 12.90 -31.11 0.02
CA PRO A 490 12.82 -31.38 1.46
C PRO A 490 14.14 -31.15 2.20
N GLN A 491 15.26 -31.42 1.51
CA GLN A 491 16.61 -31.32 2.07
C GLN A 491 17.21 -29.91 2.03
N ALA A 492 16.58 -28.95 1.35
CA ALA A 492 17.06 -27.59 1.30
C ALA A 492 17.12 -26.97 2.71
N ALA A 493 18.21 -26.28 3.06
CA ALA A 493 18.37 -25.66 4.37
C ALA A 493 17.24 -24.67 4.72
N SER A 494 16.68 -24.00 3.70
CA SER A 494 15.52 -23.11 3.85
C SER A 494 14.25 -23.84 4.26
N VAL A 495 14.10 -25.11 3.86
CA VAL A 495 12.95 -25.97 4.19
C VAL A 495 13.14 -26.69 5.52
N ARG A 496 14.34 -27.22 5.81
CA ARG A 496 14.63 -27.88 7.10
C ARG A 496 14.53 -26.95 8.32
N THR A 497 14.77 -25.66 8.12
CA THR A 497 14.68 -24.64 9.19
C THR A 497 13.28 -24.05 9.35
N MET A 498 12.26 -24.58 8.65
CA MET A 498 10.89 -24.11 8.76
C MET A 498 10.26 -24.47 10.11
N SER A 499 9.36 -23.61 10.59
CA SER A 499 8.50 -23.95 11.72
C SER A 499 7.57 -25.13 11.35
N PRO A 500 7.11 -25.95 12.31
CA PRO A 500 6.18 -27.06 12.05
C PRO A 500 4.94 -26.64 11.24
N ARG A 501 4.33 -25.51 11.60
CA ARG A 501 3.17 -24.94 10.89
C ARG A 501 3.46 -24.57 9.42
N SER A 502 4.67 -24.12 9.12
CA SER A 502 5.04 -23.76 7.74
C SER A 502 5.32 -25.02 6.94
N ARG A 503 5.93 -26.03 7.57
CA ARG A 503 6.17 -27.34 6.96
C ARG A 503 4.87 -28.05 6.59
N GLU A 504 3.90 -28.06 7.50
CA GLU A 504 2.56 -28.61 7.23
C GLU A 504 1.88 -27.92 6.04
N ARG A 505 2.01 -26.60 5.90
CA ARG A 505 1.49 -25.86 4.73
C ARG A 505 2.18 -26.29 3.44
N LEU A 506 3.49 -26.49 3.47
CA LEU A 506 4.26 -26.98 2.33
C LEU A 506 3.78 -28.39 1.92
N ASP A 507 3.63 -29.29 2.90
CA ASP A 507 3.23 -30.67 2.65
C ASP A 507 1.80 -30.78 2.08
N ARG A 508 0.90 -29.85 2.41
CA ARG A 508 -0.41 -29.73 1.74
C ARG A 508 -0.31 -29.12 0.34
N LEU A 509 0.57 -28.14 0.15
CA LEU A 509 0.65 -27.34 -1.07
C LEU A 509 1.34 -28.09 -2.22
N LEU A 510 2.43 -28.82 -1.95
CA LEU A 510 3.23 -29.48 -2.99
C LEU A 510 2.42 -30.49 -3.82
N PRO A 511 1.62 -31.39 -3.22
CA PRO A 511 0.71 -32.26 -3.98
C PRO A 511 -0.26 -31.50 -4.89
N GLN A 512 -0.77 -30.35 -4.44
CA GLN A 512 -1.66 -29.51 -5.26
C GLN A 512 -0.92 -28.82 -6.42
N LEU A 513 0.37 -28.51 -6.25
CA LEU A 513 1.22 -27.96 -7.30
C LEU A 513 1.63 -29.03 -8.31
N LEU A 514 1.88 -30.27 -7.87
CA LEU A 514 2.14 -31.42 -8.73
C LEU A 514 0.98 -31.63 -9.72
N GLY A 515 -0.23 -31.82 -9.21
CA GLY A 515 -1.42 -31.98 -10.05
C GLY A 515 -1.63 -30.79 -11.00
N ALA A 516 -1.54 -29.56 -10.50
CA ALA A 516 -1.74 -28.38 -11.33
C ALA A 516 -0.67 -28.20 -12.41
N ALA A 517 0.61 -28.52 -12.12
CA ALA A 517 1.69 -28.41 -13.10
C ALA A 517 1.55 -29.46 -14.21
N ARG A 518 1.10 -30.68 -13.85
CA ARG A 518 0.82 -31.77 -14.80
C ARG A 518 -0.19 -31.36 -15.88
N ASP A 519 -1.18 -30.55 -15.51
CA ASP A 519 -2.24 -30.09 -16.43
C ASP A 519 -1.79 -28.96 -17.39
N THR A 520 -0.52 -28.58 -17.37
CA THR A 520 0.03 -27.51 -18.23
C THR A 520 0.68 -28.06 -19.51
N PRO A 521 0.86 -27.23 -20.57
CA PRO A 521 1.55 -27.65 -21.78
C PRO A 521 3.04 -27.98 -21.59
N ALA A 522 3.66 -27.53 -20.50
CA ALA A 522 5.08 -27.71 -20.20
C ALA A 522 5.28 -28.13 -18.72
N PRO A 523 4.86 -29.36 -18.35
CA PRO A 523 4.72 -29.76 -16.96
C PRO A 523 6.05 -29.81 -16.21
N VAL A 524 7.11 -30.34 -16.84
CA VAL A 524 8.45 -30.46 -16.24
C VAL A 524 9.09 -29.08 -16.00
N PRO A 525 9.25 -28.18 -17.01
CA PRO A 525 9.80 -26.85 -16.77
C PRO A 525 8.99 -26.02 -15.76
N CYS A 526 7.66 -26.13 -15.79
CA CYS A 526 6.78 -25.47 -14.83
C CYS A 526 7.11 -25.91 -13.40
N LEU A 527 7.15 -27.23 -13.14
CA LEU A 527 7.38 -27.74 -11.80
C LEU A 527 8.80 -27.47 -11.29
N LEU A 528 9.82 -27.54 -12.15
CA LEU A 528 11.19 -27.14 -11.80
C LEU A 528 11.26 -25.67 -11.31
N ARG A 529 10.53 -24.76 -11.96
CA ARG A 529 10.42 -23.36 -11.52
C ARG A 529 9.65 -23.26 -10.20
N LEU A 530 8.57 -24.02 -10.03
CA LEU A 530 7.80 -24.04 -8.78
C LEU A 530 8.63 -24.56 -7.60
N CYS A 531 9.46 -25.59 -7.76
CA CYS A 531 10.38 -26.06 -6.73
C CYS A 531 11.35 -24.96 -6.29
N ARG A 532 11.94 -24.22 -7.24
CA ARG A 532 12.82 -23.07 -6.94
C ARG A 532 12.07 -21.94 -6.23
N LEU A 533 10.82 -21.67 -6.63
CA LEU A 533 9.97 -20.71 -5.93
C LEU A 533 9.71 -21.15 -4.49
N MET A 534 9.37 -22.42 -4.25
CA MET A 534 9.13 -22.95 -2.90
C MET A 534 10.35 -22.77 -2.00
N GLN A 535 11.56 -23.01 -2.53
CA GLN A 535 12.80 -22.72 -1.79
C GLN A 535 12.97 -21.22 -1.48
N ALA A 536 12.67 -20.36 -2.45
CA ALA A 536 12.79 -18.90 -2.31
C ALA A 536 11.78 -18.31 -1.29
N VAL A 537 10.61 -18.95 -1.13
CA VAL A 537 9.56 -18.51 -0.20
C VAL A 537 9.40 -19.37 1.05
N ALA A 538 10.24 -20.38 1.26
CA ALA A 538 10.14 -21.33 2.38
C ALA A 538 10.09 -20.63 3.76
N ARG A 539 10.89 -19.57 3.94
CA ARG A 539 10.91 -18.76 5.18
C ARG A 539 9.79 -17.71 5.27
N ARG A 540 8.92 -17.64 4.27
CA ARG A 540 7.86 -16.63 4.12
C ARG A 540 6.50 -17.32 4.13
N SER A 541 6.08 -17.76 5.32
CA SER A 541 4.88 -18.57 5.53
C SER A 541 3.59 -17.94 4.96
N SER A 542 3.52 -16.62 4.84
CA SER A 542 2.38 -15.92 4.23
C SER A 542 2.19 -16.25 2.74
N TYR A 543 3.26 -16.47 1.96
CA TYR A 543 3.11 -16.90 0.57
C TYR A 543 2.65 -18.34 0.44
N LEU A 544 3.17 -19.23 1.30
CA LEU A 544 2.70 -20.62 1.37
C LEU A 544 1.22 -20.66 1.77
N ALA A 545 0.83 -19.86 2.76
CA ALA A 545 -0.55 -19.71 3.17
C ALA A 545 -1.44 -19.20 2.03
N LEU A 546 -1.01 -18.18 1.30
CA LEU A 546 -1.75 -17.65 0.15
C LEU A 546 -2.01 -18.72 -0.91
N LEU A 547 -0.98 -19.44 -1.34
CA LEU A 547 -1.08 -20.44 -2.42
C LEU A 547 -1.89 -21.68 -2.02
N ASP A 548 -1.85 -22.03 -0.74
CA ASP A 548 -2.66 -23.10 -0.18
C ASP A 548 -4.14 -22.69 -0.05
N GLU A 549 -4.40 -21.47 0.45
CA GLU A 549 -5.76 -20.97 0.73
C GLU A 549 -6.50 -20.45 -0.51
N GLN A 550 -5.81 -20.12 -1.60
CA GLN A 550 -6.42 -19.53 -2.79
C GLN A 550 -6.15 -20.36 -4.06
N PRO A 551 -7.02 -21.32 -4.41
CA PRO A 551 -6.86 -22.16 -5.60
C PRO A 551 -6.76 -21.36 -6.92
N ALA A 552 -7.51 -20.25 -7.04
CA ALA A 552 -7.43 -19.37 -8.19
C ALA A 552 -6.05 -18.70 -8.32
N ALA A 553 -5.44 -18.34 -7.19
CA ALA A 553 -4.12 -17.74 -7.13
C ALA A 553 -3.05 -18.79 -7.54
N ARG A 554 -3.16 -20.01 -7.02
CA ARG A 554 -2.31 -21.14 -7.41
C ARG A 554 -2.39 -21.47 -8.89
N ARG A 555 -3.60 -21.55 -9.47
CA ARG A 555 -3.78 -21.77 -10.92
C ARG A 555 -3.12 -20.68 -11.78
N ARG A 556 -3.28 -19.41 -11.40
CA ARG A 556 -2.62 -18.29 -12.11
C ARG A 556 -1.10 -18.41 -12.04
N LEU A 557 -0.57 -18.74 -10.86
CA LEU A 557 0.87 -18.93 -10.67
C LEU A 557 1.41 -20.07 -11.55
N VAL A 558 0.75 -21.23 -11.52
CA VAL A 558 1.15 -22.41 -12.30
C VAL A 558 1.11 -22.11 -13.80
N ARG A 559 0.03 -21.48 -14.27
CA ARG A 559 -0.09 -21.06 -15.67
C ARG A 559 1.04 -20.11 -16.07
N LEU A 560 1.32 -19.08 -15.25
CA LEU A 560 2.44 -18.17 -15.50
C LEU A 560 3.79 -18.91 -15.60
N PHE A 561 4.01 -19.88 -14.72
CA PHE A 561 5.26 -20.64 -14.65
C PHE A 561 5.43 -21.63 -15.81
N ALA A 562 4.32 -22.09 -16.39
CA ALA A 562 4.32 -22.84 -17.64
C ALA A 562 4.54 -21.93 -18.87
N ASP A 563 3.83 -20.80 -18.93
CA ASP A 563 3.74 -19.95 -20.12
C ASP A 563 4.94 -19.01 -20.29
N SER A 564 5.60 -18.56 -19.21
CA SER A 564 6.70 -17.59 -19.28
C SER A 564 7.85 -17.90 -18.33
N ALA A 565 8.99 -18.30 -18.91
CA ALA A 565 10.24 -18.47 -18.17
C ALA A 565 10.72 -17.15 -17.54
N PHE A 566 10.71 -16.05 -18.28
CA PHE A 566 11.18 -14.75 -17.82
C PHE A 566 10.40 -14.26 -16.60
N LEU A 567 9.07 -14.26 -16.67
CA LEU A 567 8.23 -13.80 -15.57
C LEU A 567 8.37 -14.73 -14.36
N ALA A 568 8.46 -16.05 -14.57
CA ALA A 568 8.73 -16.99 -13.49
C ALA A 568 10.07 -16.72 -12.79
N GLU A 569 11.16 -16.54 -13.53
CA GLU A 569 12.48 -16.20 -12.96
C GLU A 569 12.45 -14.85 -12.21
N ARG A 570 11.67 -13.88 -12.69
CA ARG A 570 11.46 -12.61 -11.95
C ARG A 570 10.74 -12.85 -10.63
N VAL A 571 9.69 -13.68 -10.60
CA VAL A 571 8.99 -14.03 -9.36
C VAL A 571 9.88 -14.81 -8.39
N ILE A 572 10.69 -15.75 -8.88
CA ILE A 572 11.64 -16.52 -8.05
C ILE A 572 12.69 -15.59 -7.44
N ALA A 573 13.29 -14.70 -8.25
CA ALA A 573 14.30 -13.74 -7.79
C ALA A 573 13.70 -12.66 -6.87
N GLN A 574 12.47 -12.23 -7.13
CA GLN A 574 11.76 -11.21 -6.37
C GLN A 574 10.34 -11.69 -6.00
N PRO A 575 10.18 -12.53 -4.94
CA PRO A 575 8.88 -13.09 -4.60
C PRO A 575 7.80 -12.08 -4.20
N LEU A 576 8.16 -10.81 -3.98
CA LEU A 576 7.21 -9.70 -3.82
C LEU A 576 6.29 -9.53 -5.05
N LEU A 577 6.73 -9.97 -6.23
CA LEU A 577 5.93 -9.97 -7.45
C LEU A 577 4.82 -11.03 -7.43
N LEU A 578 4.84 -12.00 -6.51
CA LEU A 578 3.70 -12.90 -6.30
C LEU A 578 2.44 -12.09 -6.00
N ASP A 579 2.56 -11.02 -5.23
CA ASP A 579 1.42 -10.16 -4.92
C ASP A 579 0.76 -9.59 -6.19
N ASP A 580 1.56 -9.28 -7.23
CA ASP A 580 1.09 -8.77 -8.51
C ASP A 580 0.41 -9.86 -9.37
N VAL A 581 0.91 -11.11 -9.31
CA VAL A 581 0.27 -12.28 -9.97
C VAL A 581 -1.08 -12.59 -9.34
N LEU A 582 -1.16 -12.41 -8.01
CA LEU A 582 -2.27 -12.89 -7.18
C LEU A 582 -3.27 -11.78 -6.85
N ASP A 583 -3.03 -10.54 -7.29
CA ASP A 583 -3.96 -9.42 -7.14
C ASP A 583 -5.16 -9.60 -8.09
N PRO A 584 -6.40 -9.72 -7.58
CA PRO A 584 -7.58 -9.84 -8.43
C PRO A 584 -7.83 -8.59 -9.30
N ARG A 585 -7.23 -7.44 -8.97
CA ARG A 585 -7.29 -6.22 -9.81
C ARG A 585 -6.41 -6.31 -11.04
N ILE A 586 -5.67 -7.40 -11.25
CA ILE A 586 -4.92 -7.61 -12.49
C ILE A 586 -5.82 -7.48 -13.73
N ASP A 587 -7.11 -7.79 -13.59
CA ASP A 587 -8.11 -7.66 -14.66
C ASP A 587 -8.39 -6.20 -15.04
N GLN A 588 -8.02 -5.23 -14.19
CA GLN A 588 -8.16 -3.78 -14.43
C GLN A 588 -6.96 -3.16 -15.18
N LEU A 589 -5.97 -3.97 -15.56
CA LEU A 589 -4.89 -3.57 -16.46
C LEU A 589 -5.41 -3.47 -17.91
N PRO A 590 -4.90 -2.54 -18.74
CA PRO A 590 -3.57 -1.91 -18.63
C PRO A 590 -3.54 -0.39 -18.37
N PHE A 591 -2.46 0.07 -17.71
CA PHE A 591 -2.19 1.49 -17.45
C PHE A 591 -1.98 2.31 -18.73
N ARG A 592 -2.52 3.53 -18.76
CA ARG A 592 -2.14 4.57 -19.72
C ARG A 592 -0.84 5.23 -19.27
N ARG A 593 -0.16 5.93 -20.18
CA ARG A 593 1.08 6.68 -19.88
C ARG A 593 0.92 7.65 -18.71
N ALA A 594 -0.21 8.36 -18.66
CA ALA A 594 -0.53 9.29 -17.57
C ALA A 594 -0.66 8.58 -16.22
N ASP A 595 -1.22 7.36 -16.21
CA ASP A 595 -1.42 6.58 -14.98
C ASP A 595 -0.07 6.15 -14.39
N ILE A 596 0.89 5.75 -15.23
CA ILE A 596 2.24 5.36 -14.80
C ILE A 596 2.95 6.55 -14.13
N ALA A 597 2.89 7.73 -14.74
CA ALA A 597 3.51 8.94 -14.20
C ALA A 597 2.83 9.40 -12.89
N ALA A 598 1.50 9.39 -12.83
CA ALA A 598 0.77 9.73 -11.63
C ALA A 598 1.06 8.75 -10.48
N GLU A 599 1.19 7.46 -10.79
CA GLU A 599 1.44 6.42 -9.81
C GLU A 599 2.83 6.53 -9.18
N ILE A 600 3.90 6.78 -9.97
CA ILE A 600 5.23 6.97 -9.38
C ILE A 600 5.26 8.19 -8.47
N THR A 601 4.66 9.32 -8.89
CA THR A 601 4.56 10.52 -8.04
C THR A 601 3.80 10.24 -6.74
N ARG A 602 2.68 9.52 -6.82
CA ARG A 602 1.89 9.13 -5.65
C ARG A 602 2.68 8.23 -4.72
N VAL A 603 3.36 7.23 -5.25
CA VAL A 603 4.18 6.28 -4.47
C VAL A 603 5.29 7.01 -3.72
N LEU A 604 6.03 7.90 -4.38
CA LEU A 604 7.09 8.69 -3.74
C LEU A 604 6.53 9.75 -2.79
N GLY A 605 5.31 10.24 -3.03
CA GLY A 605 4.59 11.14 -2.13
C GLY A 605 4.23 10.54 -0.77
N THR A 606 4.21 9.20 -0.64
CA THR A 606 3.91 8.50 0.62
C THR A 606 5.13 8.30 1.54
N LEU A 607 6.33 8.68 1.10
CA LEU A 607 7.54 8.54 1.90
C LEU A 607 7.60 9.68 2.93
N ASP A 608 7.54 9.32 4.22
CA ASP A 608 7.67 10.25 5.35
C ASP A 608 9.08 10.87 5.41
N GLU A 609 10.11 10.06 5.07
CA GLU A 609 11.51 10.47 4.95
C GLU A 609 12.00 10.22 3.52
N ARG A 610 12.65 11.22 2.92
CA ARG A 610 13.12 11.20 1.52
C ARG A 610 14.64 11.11 1.41
N ASP A 611 15.23 10.20 2.18
CA ASP A 611 16.61 9.81 1.94
C ASP A 611 16.75 9.16 0.55
N ALA A 612 17.92 9.28 -0.06
CA ALA A 612 18.11 8.86 -1.45
C ALA A 612 18.09 7.34 -1.64
N GLU A 613 18.46 6.56 -0.62
CA GLU A 613 18.50 5.10 -0.69
C GLU A 613 17.08 4.53 -0.68
N THR A 614 16.26 4.95 0.29
CA THR A 614 14.86 4.55 0.40
C THR A 614 14.05 4.96 -0.83
N GLU A 615 14.26 6.17 -1.35
CA GLU A 615 13.56 6.64 -2.55
C GLU A 615 13.97 5.81 -3.78
N LEU A 616 15.26 5.49 -3.93
CA LEU A 616 15.76 4.69 -5.04
C LEU A 616 15.27 3.23 -4.97
N GLU A 617 15.24 2.62 -3.79
CA GLU A 617 14.63 1.31 -3.58
C GLU A 617 13.15 1.34 -4.00
N ARG A 618 12.42 2.40 -3.65
CA ARG A 618 11.01 2.53 -3.98
C ARG A 618 10.75 2.73 -5.48
N ILE A 619 11.58 3.52 -6.17
CA ILE A 619 11.55 3.65 -7.63
C ILE A 619 11.80 2.27 -8.28
N THR A 620 12.72 1.49 -7.72
CA THR A 620 13.06 0.15 -8.22
C THR A 620 11.91 -0.84 -8.04
N GLU A 621 11.27 -0.87 -6.87
CA GLU A 621 10.06 -1.67 -6.64
C GLU A 621 8.93 -1.30 -7.60
N PHE A 622 8.69 0.01 -7.80
CA PHE A 622 7.67 0.51 -8.73
C PHE A 622 7.95 0.07 -10.18
N ARG A 623 9.20 0.21 -10.64
CA ARG A 623 9.62 -0.20 -11.98
C ARG A 623 9.42 -1.71 -12.17
N SER A 624 9.89 -2.53 -11.24
CA SER A 624 9.77 -3.98 -11.32
C SER A 624 8.32 -4.44 -11.33
N SER A 625 7.48 -3.94 -10.41
CA SER A 625 6.05 -4.28 -10.36
C SER A 625 5.30 -3.82 -11.61
N THR A 626 5.58 -2.63 -12.13
CA THR A 626 4.88 -2.12 -13.33
C THR A 626 5.30 -2.84 -14.60
N ALA A 627 6.60 -3.09 -14.80
CA ALA A 627 7.10 -3.87 -15.93
C ALA A 627 6.56 -5.32 -15.89
N PHE A 628 6.50 -5.92 -14.71
CA PHE A 628 5.95 -7.25 -14.51
C PHE A 628 4.46 -7.31 -14.85
N ARG A 629 3.65 -6.35 -14.39
CA ARG A 629 2.22 -6.24 -14.74
C ARG A 629 1.98 -6.04 -16.23
N LEU A 630 2.83 -5.27 -16.92
CA LEU A 630 2.80 -5.17 -18.38
C LEU A 630 3.13 -6.52 -19.06
N GLY A 631 4.09 -7.25 -18.50
CA GLY A 631 4.44 -8.61 -18.94
C GLY A 631 3.28 -9.58 -18.83
N LEU A 632 2.57 -9.58 -17.69
CA LEU A 632 1.36 -10.39 -17.50
C LEU A 632 0.26 -10.03 -18.51
N ALA A 633 -0.01 -8.73 -18.70
CA ALA A 633 -1.05 -8.29 -19.62
C ALA A 633 -0.74 -8.65 -21.09
N PHE A 634 0.54 -8.59 -21.48
CA PHE A 634 1.00 -9.04 -22.80
C PHE A 634 0.90 -10.57 -22.94
N ASN A 635 1.37 -11.33 -21.95
CA ASN A 635 1.31 -12.80 -21.94
C ASN A 635 -0.13 -13.33 -22.05
N ASP A 636 -1.06 -12.65 -21.39
CA ASP A 636 -2.49 -13.01 -21.41
C ASP A 636 -3.21 -12.50 -22.68
N GLY A 637 -2.51 -11.85 -23.63
CA GLY A 637 -3.10 -11.32 -24.86
C GLY A 637 -4.01 -10.10 -24.67
N ARG A 638 -3.97 -9.46 -23.49
CA ARG A 638 -4.80 -8.28 -23.16
C ARG A 638 -4.25 -6.98 -23.76
N VAL A 639 -2.99 -6.99 -24.20
CA VAL A 639 -2.29 -5.86 -24.83
C VAL A 639 -1.41 -6.39 -25.95
N ASP A 640 -1.48 -5.78 -27.12
CA ASP A 640 -0.60 -6.10 -28.25
C ASP A 640 0.87 -5.67 -28.01
N ALA A 641 1.78 -6.16 -28.87
CA ALA A 641 3.21 -5.90 -28.78
C ALA A 641 3.59 -4.42 -28.87
N VAL A 642 2.95 -3.67 -29.77
CA VAL A 642 3.26 -2.25 -30.03
C VAL A 642 2.85 -1.39 -28.83
N ALA A 643 1.66 -1.61 -28.31
CA ALA A 643 1.15 -0.93 -27.11
C ALA A 643 1.98 -1.31 -25.87
N THR A 644 2.42 -2.56 -25.75
CA THR A 644 3.31 -3.02 -24.67
C THR A 644 4.65 -2.30 -24.72
N ALA A 645 5.30 -2.25 -25.88
CA ALA A 645 6.60 -1.63 -26.04
C ALA A 645 6.58 -0.12 -25.75
N ARG A 646 5.53 0.57 -26.20
CA ARG A 646 5.29 1.98 -25.89
C ARG A 646 5.07 2.23 -24.39
N ARG A 647 4.37 1.33 -23.70
CA ARG A 647 4.15 1.44 -22.25
C ARG A 647 5.43 1.16 -21.45
N LEU A 648 6.27 0.24 -21.91
CA LEU A 648 7.60 0.02 -21.33
C LEU A 648 8.50 1.26 -21.52
N ALA A 649 8.41 1.94 -22.67
CA ALA A 649 9.07 3.23 -22.87
C ALA A 649 8.55 4.31 -21.92
N ALA A 650 7.22 4.47 -21.79
CA ALA A 650 6.62 5.42 -20.84
C ALA A 650 7.03 5.15 -19.38
N LEU A 651 7.17 3.87 -18.99
CA LEU A 651 7.70 3.48 -17.70
C LEU A 651 9.15 3.91 -17.52
N ALA A 652 10.01 3.62 -18.49
CA ALA A 652 11.41 4.03 -18.46
C ALA A 652 11.55 5.56 -18.37
N GLU A 653 10.75 6.32 -19.12
CA GLU A 653 10.72 7.80 -19.04
C GLU A 653 10.36 8.29 -17.64
N SER A 654 9.31 7.71 -17.04
CA SER A 654 8.86 8.08 -15.69
C SER A 654 9.93 7.78 -14.64
N VAL A 655 10.64 6.66 -14.79
CA VAL A 655 11.76 6.27 -13.92
C VAL A 655 12.95 7.21 -14.10
N VAL A 656 13.35 7.53 -15.34
CA VAL A 656 14.45 8.47 -15.61
C VAL A 656 14.13 9.85 -15.07
N GLY A 657 12.88 10.32 -15.21
CA GLY A 657 12.42 11.58 -14.63
C GLY A 657 12.52 11.60 -13.09
N ALA A 658 12.08 10.52 -12.43
CA ALA A 658 12.18 10.41 -10.97
C ALA A 658 13.64 10.35 -10.48
N VAL A 659 14.50 9.58 -11.16
CA VAL A 659 15.94 9.50 -10.84
C VAL A 659 16.64 10.83 -11.06
N LEU A 660 16.30 11.56 -12.13
CA LEU A 660 16.84 12.90 -12.37
C LEU A 660 16.45 13.87 -11.25
N ALA A 661 15.17 13.91 -10.88
CA ALA A 661 14.69 14.77 -9.79
C ALA A 661 15.36 14.43 -8.44
N LEU A 662 15.56 13.13 -8.16
CA LEU A 662 16.33 12.68 -7.00
C LEU A 662 17.78 13.19 -7.06
N ALA A 663 18.40 13.15 -8.25
CA ALA A 663 19.82 13.44 -8.42
C ALA A 663 20.09 14.93 -8.31
N GLU A 664 19.21 15.75 -8.88
CA GLU A 664 19.21 17.20 -8.71
C GLU A 664 19.06 17.60 -7.24
N ARG A 665 18.19 16.91 -6.49
CA ARG A 665 17.99 17.19 -5.07
C ARG A 665 19.20 16.81 -4.22
N ASP A 666 19.79 15.62 -4.41
CA ASP A 666 21.01 15.20 -3.68
C ASP A 666 22.20 16.09 -4.02
N LEU A 667 22.38 16.43 -5.30
CA LEU A 667 23.48 17.31 -5.73
C LEU A 667 23.27 18.74 -5.21
N GLY A 668 22.04 19.26 -5.30
CA GLY A 668 21.66 20.57 -4.80
C GLY A 668 21.86 20.73 -3.29
N ALA A 669 21.58 19.70 -2.49
CA ALA A 669 21.83 19.72 -1.05
C ALA A 669 23.32 19.93 -0.69
N ARG A 670 24.25 19.49 -1.56
CA ARG A 670 25.70 19.56 -1.33
C ARG A 670 26.36 20.77 -1.98
N HIS A 671 25.93 21.10 -3.20
CA HIS A 671 26.60 22.06 -4.09
C HIS A 671 25.73 23.27 -4.44
N GLY A 672 24.45 23.27 -4.06
CA GLY A 672 23.49 24.30 -4.47
C GLY A 672 23.03 24.14 -5.92
N ARG A 673 22.29 25.12 -6.41
CA ARG A 673 21.75 25.20 -7.76
C ARG A 673 22.54 26.20 -8.60
N LEU A 674 22.50 26.00 -9.92
CA LEU A 674 23.00 26.99 -10.88
C LEU A 674 21.95 28.10 -11.08
N PRO A 675 22.37 29.33 -11.42
CA PRO A 675 21.45 30.44 -11.67
C PRO A 675 20.51 30.16 -12.86
N GLY A 676 19.33 30.80 -12.82
CA GLY A 676 18.28 30.69 -13.84
C GLY A 676 17.10 29.80 -13.42
N GLU A 677 16.01 29.83 -14.20
CA GLU A 677 14.85 28.97 -13.97
C GLU A 677 15.09 27.54 -14.46
N GLY A 678 14.53 26.55 -13.75
CA GLY A 678 14.69 25.14 -14.12
C GLY A 678 16.14 24.63 -14.00
N SER A 679 16.38 23.40 -14.41
CA SER A 679 17.70 22.77 -14.22
C SER A 679 18.69 23.05 -15.35
N GLY A 680 18.23 23.45 -16.53
CA GLY A 680 19.10 23.62 -17.71
C GLY A 680 19.77 22.31 -18.15
N PHE A 681 19.17 21.16 -17.85
CA PHE A 681 19.68 19.83 -18.17
C PHE A 681 18.62 19.00 -18.89
N ALA A 682 19.01 18.24 -19.90
CA ALA A 682 18.13 17.41 -20.70
C ALA A 682 18.70 16.00 -20.86
N VAL A 683 17.81 15.01 -20.77
CA VAL A 683 18.10 13.62 -21.08
C VAL A 683 17.37 13.25 -22.36
N LEU A 684 18.13 12.90 -23.39
CA LEU A 684 17.61 12.41 -24.67
C LEU A 684 17.60 10.88 -24.65
N GLY A 685 16.45 10.29 -24.93
CA GLY A 685 16.32 8.86 -25.19
C GLY A 685 16.53 8.58 -26.67
N TYR A 686 17.49 7.73 -26.99
CA TYR A 686 17.77 7.21 -28.34
C TYR A 686 17.24 5.77 -28.47
N GLY A 687 17.48 5.16 -29.64
CA GLY A 687 17.21 3.75 -29.88
C GLY A 687 15.77 3.34 -29.53
N SER A 688 15.63 2.23 -28.81
CA SER A 688 14.32 1.65 -28.48
C SER A 688 13.51 2.55 -27.54
N LEU A 689 14.17 3.30 -26.64
CA LEU A 689 13.51 4.26 -25.76
C LEU A 689 12.95 5.46 -26.54
N GLY A 690 13.80 6.04 -27.38
CA GLY A 690 13.45 7.19 -28.21
C GLY A 690 12.32 6.86 -29.20
N GLY A 691 12.39 5.69 -29.83
CA GLY A 691 11.35 5.23 -30.75
C GLY A 691 10.20 4.45 -30.10
N GLU A 692 10.00 4.54 -28.79
CA GLU A 692 8.88 3.93 -28.06
C GLU A 692 8.67 2.41 -28.30
N GLU A 693 9.76 1.67 -28.50
CA GLU A 693 9.79 0.23 -28.83
C GLU A 693 10.62 -0.59 -27.82
N LEU A 694 10.57 -0.20 -26.55
CA LEU A 694 11.28 -0.87 -25.47
C LEU A 694 10.74 -2.30 -25.24
N GLY A 695 11.63 -3.29 -25.20
CA GLY A 695 11.31 -4.65 -24.73
C GLY A 695 11.64 -4.87 -23.25
N PHE A 696 11.15 -5.96 -22.65
CA PHE A 696 11.28 -6.25 -21.21
C PHE A 696 12.72 -6.26 -20.66
N ALA A 697 13.70 -6.60 -21.50
CA ALA A 697 15.11 -6.69 -21.15
C ALA A 697 15.98 -5.71 -21.95
N SER A 698 15.42 -4.59 -22.41
CA SER A 698 16.20 -3.62 -23.21
C SER A 698 16.94 -2.63 -22.34
N ASP A 699 18.12 -2.24 -22.81
CA ASP A 699 18.93 -1.17 -22.23
C ASP A 699 18.32 0.21 -22.58
N LEU A 700 18.74 1.25 -21.85
CA LEU A 700 18.37 2.63 -22.14
C LEU A 700 19.51 3.35 -22.86
N ASP A 701 19.31 3.70 -24.13
CA ASP A 701 20.23 4.55 -24.88
C ASP A 701 20.02 6.03 -24.50
N LEU A 702 20.92 6.61 -23.70
CA LEU A 702 20.79 7.98 -23.16
C LEU A 702 21.92 8.91 -23.62
N VAL A 703 21.56 10.15 -23.96
CA VAL A 703 22.50 11.25 -24.23
C VAL A 703 22.13 12.45 -23.37
N PHE A 704 23.12 13.08 -22.74
CA PHE A 704 22.92 14.21 -21.82
C PHE A 704 23.37 15.52 -22.46
N VAL A 705 22.50 16.53 -22.42
CA VAL A 705 22.77 17.87 -22.94
C VAL A 705 22.43 18.91 -21.89
N PHE A 706 23.21 19.99 -21.80
CA PHE A 706 22.96 21.08 -20.87
C PHE A 706 22.96 22.46 -21.55
N ASP A 707 22.39 23.45 -20.86
CA ASP A 707 22.28 24.84 -21.30
C ASP A 707 23.66 25.52 -21.39
N ARG A 708 23.99 25.99 -22.59
CA ARG A 708 25.26 26.67 -22.92
C ARG A 708 25.54 27.86 -22.00
N HIS A 709 24.52 28.63 -21.62
CA HIS A 709 24.68 29.89 -20.87
C HIS A 709 25.13 29.65 -19.43
N ARG A 710 24.96 28.42 -18.94
CA ARG A 710 25.30 28.03 -17.57
C ARG A 710 26.63 27.31 -17.47
N ALA A 711 27.34 27.09 -18.58
CA ALA A 711 28.59 26.33 -18.60
C ALA A 711 29.64 26.87 -17.61
N GLN A 712 29.78 28.20 -17.55
CA GLN A 712 30.75 28.92 -16.71
C GLN A 712 30.12 29.51 -15.43
N ALA A 713 28.81 29.30 -15.22
CA ALA A 713 28.13 29.81 -14.03
C ALA A 713 28.53 29.03 -12.78
N MET A 714 28.48 29.66 -11.61
CA MET A 714 28.77 29.01 -10.33
C MET A 714 27.50 28.63 -9.59
N SER A 715 27.47 27.46 -8.96
CA SER A 715 26.36 27.05 -8.10
C SER A 715 26.39 27.74 -6.73
N ASP A 716 25.22 27.92 -6.12
CA ASP A 716 25.00 28.77 -4.93
C ASP A 716 25.17 28.08 -3.55
N GLY A 717 25.66 26.84 -3.51
CA GLY A 717 25.72 26.05 -2.28
C GLY A 717 27.04 26.11 -1.52
N LYS A 718 27.09 25.40 -0.40
CA LYS A 718 28.25 25.37 0.53
C LYS A 718 29.58 24.94 -0.12
N ARG A 719 29.52 24.16 -1.20
CA ARG A 719 30.68 23.71 -1.99
C ARG A 719 30.40 24.03 -3.46
N PRO A 720 30.59 25.27 -3.92
CA PRO A 720 30.16 25.69 -5.23
C PRO A 720 30.94 24.97 -6.33
N LEU A 721 30.27 24.71 -7.45
CA LEU A 721 30.84 24.10 -8.65
C LEU A 721 30.53 24.97 -9.86
N GLU A 722 31.49 25.06 -10.77
CA GLU A 722 31.26 25.58 -12.12
C GLU A 722 30.26 24.69 -12.86
N GLY A 723 29.39 25.30 -13.68
CA GLY A 723 28.22 24.64 -14.24
C GLY A 723 28.54 23.42 -15.10
N TYR A 724 29.60 23.46 -15.90
CA TYR A 724 30.05 22.27 -16.64
C TYR A 724 30.33 21.08 -15.70
N ARG A 725 31.07 21.32 -14.61
CA ARG A 725 31.37 20.27 -13.61
C ARG A 725 30.12 19.85 -12.84
N TRP A 726 29.21 20.77 -12.57
CA TRP A 726 27.93 20.49 -11.92
C TRP A 726 27.08 19.54 -12.78
N TYR A 727 26.91 19.83 -14.07
CA TYR A 727 26.18 18.97 -15.01
C TYR A 727 26.86 17.63 -15.26
N GLN A 728 28.19 17.60 -15.32
CA GLN A 728 28.93 16.34 -15.42
C GLN A 728 28.66 15.43 -14.21
N ARG A 729 28.66 15.99 -12.99
CA ARG A 729 28.31 15.23 -11.77
C ARG A 729 26.86 14.80 -11.75
N LEU A 730 25.94 15.63 -12.24
CA LEU A 730 24.52 15.26 -12.36
C LEU A 730 24.34 14.07 -13.30
N ALA A 731 24.93 14.12 -14.50
CA ALA A 731 24.88 13.01 -15.46
C ALA A 731 25.48 11.72 -14.88
N GLN A 732 26.65 11.80 -14.22
CA GLN A 732 27.26 10.66 -13.53
C GLN A 732 26.36 10.09 -12.42
N ARG A 733 25.67 10.97 -11.68
CA ARG A 733 24.76 10.54 -10.61
C ARG A 733 23.54 9.80 -11.15
N VAL A 734 22.92 10.33 -12.20
CA VAL A 734 21.80 9.68 -12.89
C VAL A 734 22.22 8.31 -13.42
N MET A 735 23.37 8.23 -14.11
CA MET A 735 23.94 6.97 -14.59
C MET A 735 24.12 5.96 -13.45
N ASN A 736 24.81 6.36 -12.38
CA ASN A 736 25.07 5.50 -11.23
C ASN A 736 23.77 4.93 -10.65
N TRP A 737 22.77 5.77 -10.40
CA TRP A 737 21.52 5.32 -9.78
C TRP A 737 20.62 4.49 -10.69
N LEU A 738 20.68 4.67 -12.00
CA LEU A 738 20.01 3.74 -12.93
C LEU A 738 20.65 2.34 -12.88
N THR A 739 21.96 2.26 -12.66
CA THR A 739 22.74 1.01 -12.74
C THR A 739 23.06 0.34 -11.41
N VAL A 740 22.95 1.03 -10.28
CA VAL A 740 23.33 0.48 -8.98
C VAL A 740 22.41 -0.68 -8.58
N LEU A 741 22.98 -1.71 -7.96
CA LEU A 741 22.21 -2.82 -7.42
C LEU A 741 21.73 -2.47 -6.01
N THR A 742 20.42 -2.30 -5.85
CA THR A 742 19.77 -2.11 -4.54
C THR A 742 19.22 -3.43 -4.01
N ARG A 743 18.65 -3.44 -2.78
CA ARG A 743 17.92 -4.60 -2.26
C ARG A 743 16.70 -4.97 -3.11
N ALA A 744 16.14 -4.01 -3.84
CA ALA A 744 15.02 -4.20 -4.77
C ALA A 744 15.46 -4.59 -6.19
N GLY A 745 16.77 -4.65 -6.46
CA GLY A 745 17.35 -4.94 -7.77
C GLY A 745 17.97 -3.71 -8.45
N ARG A 746 18.14 -3.80 -9.77
CA ARG A 746 18.65 -2.73 -10.65
C ARG A 746 17.50 -2.13 -11.45
N LEU A 747 17.56 -0.82 -11.73
CA LEU A 747 16.59 -0.15 -12.60
C LEU A 747 16.79 -0.53 -14.07
N TYR A 748 17.90 -0.10 -14.67
CA TYR A 748 18.21 -0.33 -16.08
C TYR A 748 19.72 -0.43 -16.32
N GLU A 749 20.11 -1.20 -17.33
CA GLU A 749 21.39 -0.95 -17.99
C GLU A 749 21.27 0.30 -18.86
N VAL A 750 22.35 1.07 -18.95
CA VAL A 750 22.37 2.34 -19.68
C VAL A 750 23.52 2.36 -20.67
N ASP A 751 23.20 2.64 -21.92
CA ASP A 751 24.15 2.84 -23.00
C ASP A 751 24.22 4.34 -23.35
N THR A 752 25.43 4.89 -23.40
CA THR A 752 25.67 6.31 -23.74
C THR A 752 26.54 6.47 -24.98
N ARG A 753 26.72 5.40 -25.78
CA ARG A 753 27.63 5.38 -26.94
C ARG A 753 27.15 6.21 -28.13
N LEU A 754 25.87 6.60 -28.17
CA LEU A 754 25.30 7.44 -29.23
C LEU A 754 25.50 8.95 -29.01
N ARG A 755 26.23 9.35 -27.97
CA ARG A 755 26.61 10.75 -27.75
C ARG A 755 27.69 11.21 -28.76
N PRO A 756 27.87 12.53 -28.97
CA PRO A 756 28.94 13.06 -29.82
C PRO A 756 30.31 12.45 -29.50
N ASP A 757 31.05 12.05 -30.53
CA ASP A 757 32.37 11.37 -30.42
C ASP A 757 32.34 10.00 -29.68
N GLY A 758 31.13 9.45 -29.44
CA GLY A 758 30.91 8.14 -28.85
C GLY A 758 31.57 7.96 -27.48
N SER A 759 32.19 6.79 -27.26
CA SER A 759 32.86 6.48 -25.99
C SER A 759 34.05 7.40 -25.67
N LYS A 760 34.64 8.05 -26.68
CA LYS A 760 35.75 9.01 -26.52
C LYS A 760 35.27 10.43 -26.21
N GLY A 761 33.99 10.71 -26.45
CA GLY A 761 33.37 12.00 -26.15
C GLY A 761 33.01 12.19 -24.68
N LEU A 762 32.81 13.44 -24.30
CA LEU A 762 32.35 13.85 -22.98
C LEU A 762 30.97 13.23 -22.67
N LEU A 763 30.73 12.86 -21.41
CA LEU A 763 29.46 12.25 -20.99
C LEU A 763 28.27 13.20 -21.18
N VAL A 764 28.50 14.50 -20.96
CA VAL A 764 27.52 15.57 -21.15
C VAL A 764 28.10 16.61 -22.11
N SER A 765 27.28 17.09 -23.03
CA SER A 765 27.66 18.15 -23.99
C SER A 765 26.85 19.41 -23.75
N SER A 766 27.43 20.59 -24.01
CA SER A 766 26.62 21.81 -24.10
C SER A 766 25.73 21.73 -25.34
N LEU A 767 24.63 22.48 -25.34
CA LEU A 767 23.74 22.55 -26.50
C LEU A 767 24.50 22.96 -27.77
N ASP A 768 25.39 23.96 -27.70
CA ASP A 768 26.17 24.41 -28.85
C ASP A 768 27.11 23.34 -29.38
N ALA A 769 27.81 22.62 -28.49
CA ALA A 769 28.69 21.54 -28.89
C ALA A 769 27.92 20.40 -29.55
N PHE A 770 26.73 20.08 -29.05
CA PHE A 770 25.83 19.10 -29.64
C PHE A 770 25.37 19.54 -31.04
N VAL A 771 24.92 20.78 -31.21
CA VAL A 771 24.50 21.35 -32.50
C VAL A 771 25.65 21.31 -33.50
N ALA A 772 26.81 21.88 -33.12
CA ALA A 772 27.98 21.95 -33.98
C ALA A 772 28.42 20.56 -34.45
N TYR A 773 28.39 19.56 -33.56
CA TYR A 773 28.68 18.16 -33.93
C TYR A 773 27.71 17.63 -34.99
N GLN A 774 26.41 17.78 -34.72
CA GLN A 774 25.35 17.23 -35.58
C GLN A 774 25.33 17.87 -36.98
N GLU A 775 25.72 19.14 -37.09
CA GLU A 775 25.74 19.88 -38.36
C GLU A 775 27.02 19.63 -39.19
N SER A 776 28.18 19.43 -38.54
CA SER A 776 29.47 19.44 -39.24
C SER A 776 30.21 18.11 -39.27
N ARG A 777 29.97 17.21 -38.31
CA ARG A 777 30.77 15.98 -38.12
C ARG A 777 29.95 14.68 -38.15
N ALA A 778 28.65 14.76 -37.89
CA ALA A 778 27.81 13.57 -37.76
C ALA A 778 27.62 12.84 -39.10
N TRP A 779 27.76 11.52 -39.07
CA TRP A 779 27.51 10.65 -40.22
C TRP A 779 26.01 10.42 -40.43
N THR A 780 25.62 9.98 -41.63
CA THR A 780 24.22 9.66 -41.96
C THR A 780 23.59 8.64 -41.00
N TRP A 781 24.36 7.65 -40.51
CA TRP A 781 23.86 6.68 -39.53
C TRP A 781 23.61 7.30 -38.15
N GLU A 782 24.32 8.37 -37.78
CA GLU A 782 24.05 9.14 -36.56
C GLU A 782 22.79 9.97 -36.72
N HIS A 783 22.54 10.50 -37.91
CA HIS A 783 21.25 11.13 -38.24
C HIS A 783 20.09 10.11 -38.26
N GLN A 784 20.34 8.86 -38.69
CA GLN A 784 19.37 7.76 -38.53
C GLN A 784 19.05 7.50 -37.04
N ALA A 785 20.06 7.47 -36.17
CA ALA A 785 19.85 7.33 -34.74
C ALA A 785 19.12 8.55 -34.13
N LEU A 786 19.46 9.76 -34.60
CA LEU A 786 18.83 11.02 -34.18
C LEU A 786 17.34 11.10 -34.59
N LEU A 787 16.92 10.44 -35.67
CA LEU A 787 15.48 10.32 -36.00
C LEU A 787 14.67 9.66 -34.88
N ARG A 788 15.26 8.75 -34.11
CA ARG A 788 14.58 8.15 -32.95
C ARG A 788 14.72 8.99 -31.69
N ALA A 789 15.70 9.90 -31.64
CA ALA A 789 16.00 10.65 -30.43
C ALA A 789 14.87 11.60 -30.03
N ARG A 790 14.56 11.65 -28.73
CA ARG A 790 13.64 12.65 -28.16
C ARG A 790 13.97 12.92 -26.70
N PRO A 791 13.60 14.09 -26.17
CA PRO A 791 13.64 14.32 -24.73
C PRO A 791 12.77 13.32 -23.96
N VAL A 792 13.35 12.74 -22.91
CA VAL A 792 12.66 11.82 -21.99
C VAL A 792 12.58 12.34 -20.56
N ALA A 793 13.48 13.24 -20.17
CA ALA A 793 13.49 13.92 -18.88
C ALA A 793 14.28 15.24 -18.97
N GLY A 794 14.10 16.10 -17.96
CA GLY A 794 14.85 17.34 -17.81
C GLY A 794 14.05 18.61 -18.04
N ASP A 795 14.76 19.72 -18.20
CA ASP A 795 14.22 21.07 -18.30
C ASP A 795 13.31 21.26 -19.52
N ALA A 796 12.10 21.78 -19.29
CA ALA A 796 11.11 21.92 -20.33
C ALA A 796 11.48 22.92 -21.43
N ALA A 797 12.22 23.99 -21.10
CA ALA A 797 12.66 24.97 -22.07
C ALA A 797 13.77 24.39 -22.97
N LEU A 798 14.80 23.79 -22.37
CA LEU A 798 15.89 23.13 -23.10
C LEU A 798 15.37 21.97 -23.98
N ASN A 799 14.41 21.19 -23.47
CA ASN A 799 13.79 20.11 -24.24
C ASN A 799 13.07 20.61 -25.51
N ARG A 800 12.37 21.75 -25.42
CA ARG A 800 11.75 22.38 -26.61
C ARG A 800 12.80 22.88 -27.60
N GLU A 801 13.89 23.48 -27.12
CA GLU A 801 14.99 23.93 -27.96
C GLU A 801 15.67 22.76 -28.69
N LEU A 802 15.96 21.66 -27.97
CA LEU A 802 16.52 20.43 -28.53
C LEU A 802 15.60 19.77 -29.58
N ALA A 803 14.28 19.76 -29.35
CA ALA A 803 13.33 19.29 -30.36
C ALA A 803 13.37 20.17 -31.62
N GLY A 804 13.56 21.49 -31.46
CA GLY A 804 13.80 22.41 -32.58
C GLY A 804 15.12 22.13 -33.32
N VAL A 805 16.23 21.94 -32.58
CA VAL A 805 17.54 21.58 -33.13
C VAL A 805 17.46 20.30 -33.95
N ARG A 806 16.89 19.24 -33.37
CA ARG A 806 16.71 17.95 -34.06
C ARG A 806 15.98 18.13 -35.39
N ARG A 807 14.89 18.91 -35.41
CA ARG A 807 14.14 19.17 -36.65
C ARG A 807 15.00 19.89 -37.69
N ARG A 808 15.74 20.93 -37.30
CA ARG A 808 16.61 21.67 -38.23
C ARG A 808 17.72 20.80 -38.82
N VAL A 809 18.44 20.04 -37.98
CA VAL A 809 19.52 19.13 -38.42
C VAL A 809 19.00 18.07 -39.39
N LEU A 810 17.82 17.50 -39.11
CA LEU A 810 17.26 16.43 -39.93
C LEU A 810 16.56 16.94 -41.19
N ALA A 811 16.05 18.18 -41.20
CA ALA A 811 15.38 18.78 -42.36
C ALA A 811 16.33 19.35 -43.43
N VAL A 812 17.65 19.13 -43.31
CA VAL A 812 18.61 19.51 -44.35
C VAL A 812 18.30 18.76 -45.66
N PRO A 813 18.24 19.45 -46.82
CA PRO A 813 18.05 18.80 -48.11
C PRO A 813 19.16 17.78 -48.40
N ARG A 814 18.79 16.56 -48.79
CA ARG A 814 19.72 15.47 -49.15
C ARG A 814 19.30 14.88 -50.49
N ALA A 815 20.27 14.46 -51.30
CA ALA A 815 19.98 13.71 -52.52
C ALA A 815 19.41 12.34 -52.15
N ARG A 816 18.21 12.02 -52.65
CA ARG A 816 17.50 10.77 -52.31
C ARG A 816 18.37 9.53 -52.59
N SER A 817 19.01 9.47 -53.76
CA SER A 817 19.89 8.34 -54.15
C SER A 817 21.01 8.13 -53.14
N THR A 818 21.70 9.20 -52.73
CA THR A 818 22.77 9.14 -51.73
C THR A 818 22.29 8.59 -50.39
N VAL A 819 21.13 9.04 -49.90
CA VAL A 819 20.56 8.54 -48.63
C VAL A 819 20.25 7.05 -48.73
N LEU A 820 19.58 6.61 -49.81
CA LEU A 820 19.22 5.20 -50.00
C LEU A 820 20.46 4.31 -50.08
N ASP A 821 21.51 4.75 -50.78
CA ASP A 821 22.76 4.02 -50.92
C ASP A 821 23.51 3.90 -49.59
N GLU A 822 23.61 4.98 -48.82
CA GLU A 822 24.30 4.99 -47.53
C GLU A 822 23.58 4.15 -46.48
N VAL A 823 22.25 4.27 -46.39
CA VAL A 823 21.41 3.48 -45.48
C VAL A 823 21.49 1.99 -45.87
N SER A 824 21.46 1.68 -47.16
CA SER A 824 21.56 0.30 -47.66
C SER A 824 22.94 -0.31 -47.40
N ARG A 825 24.02 0.45 -47.63
CA ARG A 825 25.41 0.03 -47.32
C ARG A 825 25.57 -0.22 -45.82
N MET A 826 25.03 0.67 -44.98
CA MET A 826 25.08 0.50 -43.53
C MET A 826 24.31 -0.75 -43.09
N ARG A 827 23.10 -0.96 -43.62
CA ARG A 827 22.26 -2.10 -43.26
C ARG A 827 22.89 -3.45 -43.64
N ARG A 828 23.46 -3.56 -44.85
CA ARG A 828 24.19 -4.75 -45.31
C ARG A 828 25.35 -5.10 -44.37
N ARG A 829 26.17 -4.11 -44.02
CA ARG A 829 27.29 -4.29 -43.08
C ARG A 829 26.79 -4.80 -41.73
N TRP A 830 25.77 -4.16 -41.15
CA TRP A 830 25.19 -4.62 -39.88
C TRP A 830 24.59 -6.02 -39.96
N ARG A 831 23.95 -6.39 -41.07
CA ARG A 831 23.42 -7.75 -41.24
C ARG A 831 24.55 -8.78 -41.25
N ALA A 832 25.59 -8.54 -42.03
CA ALA A 832 26.73 -9.46 -42.13
C ALA A 832 27.42 -9.74 -40.78
N GLU A 833 27.41 -8.78 -39.85
CA GLU A 833 28.01 -8.92 -38.53
C GLU A 833 27.09 -9.53 -37.45
N ARG A 834 25.76 -9.48 -37.63
CA ARG A 834 24.80 -9.71 -36.54
C ARG A 834 23.64 -10.64 -36.85
N ASP A 835 23.37 -10.94 -38.12
CA ASP A 835 22.33 -11.88 -38.50
C ASP A 835 22.73 -13.30 -38.10
N ARG A 836 21.86 -13.95 -37.34
CA ARG A 836 22.03 -15.33 -36.86
C ARG A 836 21.05 -16.29 -37.53
N SER A 837 20.44 -15.87 -38.63
CA SER A 837 19.53 -16.71 -39.39
C SER A 837 20.28 -17.82 -40.13
N ASP A 838 19.67 -19.00 -40.21
CA ASP A 838 20.13 -20.14 -41.00
C ASP A 838 18.97 -20.75 -41.80
N GLU A 839 19.10 -21.99 -42.28
CA GLU A 839 18.07 -22.70 -43.05
C GLU A 839 16.80 -23.02 -42.24
N HIS A 840 16.89 -23.11 -40.92
CA HIS A 840 15.80 -23.52 -40.02
C HIS A 840 15.32 -22.41 -39.10
N GLN A 841 16.19 -21.43 -38.83
CA GLN A 841 16.00 -20.37 -37.87
C GLN A 841 16.12 -18.99 -38.52
N PHE A 842 15.37 -18.03 -37.97
CA PHE A 842 15.33 -16.66 -38.44
C PHE A 842 15.51 -15.69 -37.27
N ASP A 843 16.46 -14.78 -37.40
CA ASP A 843 16.64 -13.67 -36.46
C ASP A 843 15.57 -12.60 -36.72
N LEU A 844 14.61 -12.47 -35.80
CA LEU A 844 13.45 -11.57 -35.93
C LEU A 844 13.86 -10.09 -36.03
N LYS A 845 15.05 -9.74 -35.50
CA LYS A 845 15.56 -8.38 -35.49
C LYS A 845 16.53 -8.12 -36.64
N GLN A 846 17.52 -9.00 -36.81
CA GLN A 846 18.65 -8.82 -37.72
C GLN A 846 18.45 -9.48 -39.08
N GLY A 847 17.54 -10.44 -39.19
CA GLY A 847 17.29 -11.20 -40.40
C GLY A 847 16.84 -10.34 -41.57
N HIS A 848 17.06 -10.82 -42.80
CA HIS A 848 16.59 -10.14 -44.00
C HIS A 848 15.06 -10.20 -44.11
N GLY A 849 14.41 -9.04 -44.15
CA GLY A 849 12.97 -8.88 -43.96
C GLY A 849 12.52 -8.75 -42.49
N GLY A 850 13.46 -8.67 -41.54
CA GLY A 850 13.19 -8.53 -40.11
C GLY A 850 12.92 -7.08 -39.67
N LEU A 851 12.80 -6.87 -38.35
CA LEU A 851 12.45 -5.57 -37.77
C LEU A 851 13.38 -4.42 -38.20
N LEU A 852 14.70 -4.67 -38.28
CA LEU A 852 15.65 -3.62 -38.67
C LEU A 852 15.57 -3.23 -40.14
N ASP A 853 15.09 -4.11 -41.03
CA ASP A 853 14.89 -3.72 -42.44
C ASP A 853 13.73 -2.72 -42.54
N ILE A 854 12.66 -2.92 -41.77
CA ILE A 854 11.54 -1.97 -41.65
C ILE A 854 12.05 -0.63 -41.08
N GLU A 855 12.78 -0.69 -39.96
CA GLU A 855 13.33 0.51 -39.31
C GLU A 855 14.25 1.31 -40.24
N PHE A 856 15.21 0.65 -40.90
CA PHE A 856 16.15 1.31 -41.79
C PHE A 856 15.45 1.92 -43.01
N ALA A 857 14.44 1.24 -43.57
CA ALA A 857 13.67 1.78 -44.68
C ALA A 857 12.92 3.05 -44.28
N LEU A 858 12.23 3.03 -43.14
CA LEU A 858 11.51 4.20 -42.63
C LEU A 858 12.45 5.36 -42.30
N GLN A 859 13.61 5.07 -41.70
CA GLN A 859 14.63 6.09 -41.44
C GLN A 859 15.19 6.69 -42.74
N GLY A 860 15.47 5.86 -43.75
CA GLY A 860 15.94 6.32 -45.05
C GLY A 860 14.91 7.20 -45.76
N LEU A 861 13.62 6.81 -45.74
CA LEU A 861 12.53 7.63 -46.26
C LEU A 861 12.43 8.96 -45.51
N ALA A 862 12.46 8.93 -44.18
CA ALA A 862 12.40 10.14 -43.37
C ALA A 862 13.59 11.08 -43.69
N LEU A 863 14.83 10.60 -43.72
CA LEU A 863 16.01 11.43 -44.06
C LEU A 863 15.98 11.98 -45.48
N ALA A 864 15.51 11.18 -46.45
CA ALA A 864 15.44 11.60 -47.85
C ALA A 864 14.38 12.67 -48.10
N HIS A 865 13.31 12.70 -47.29
CA HIS A 865 12.14 13.54 -47.55
C HIS A 865 11.88 14.62 -46.48
N ALA A 866 12.57 14.59 -45.33
CA ALA A 866 12.34 15.48 -44.19
C ALA A 866 12.36 16.99 -44.53
N SER A 867 13.17 17.41 -45.50
CA SER A 867 13.24 18.81 -45.97
C SER A 867 11.93 19.28 -46.63
N SER A 868 11.30 18.39 -47.40
CA SER A 868 10.03 18.63 -48.10
C SER A 868 8.80 18.21 -47.30
N GLN A 869 8.95 17.29 -46.35
CA GLN A 869 7.91 16.67 -45.55
C GLN A 869 8.29 16.70 -44.05
N PRO A 870 8.35 17.89 -43.43
CA PRO A 870 8.83 18.04 -42.05
C PRO A 870 7.97 17.29 -41.01
N GLY A 871 6.71 16.96 -41.34
CA GLY A 871 5.83 16.16 -40.49
C GLY A 871 6.37 14.77 -40.15
N LEU A 872 7.26 14.21 -40.98
CA LEU A 872 7.93 12.93 -40.68
C LEU A 872 8.84 13.01 -39.45
N LEU A 873 9.30 14.21 -39.08
CA LEU A 873 10.19 14.42 -37.93
C LEU A 873 9.45 14.54 -36.60
N GLU A 874 8.12 14.69 -36.61
CA GLU A 874 7.27 14.76 -35.39
C GLU A 874 7.01 13.37 -34.78
N VAL A 875 7.47 12.30 -35.45
CA VAL A 875 7.26 10.92 -35.07
C VAL A 875 8.59 10.20 -34.92
N THR A 876 8.77 9.44 -33.84
CA THR A 876 9.99 8.64 -33.59
C THR A 876 9.73 7.13 -33.58
N ALA A 877 8.48 6.69 -33.42
CA ALA A 877 8.08 5.28 -33.35
C ALA A 877 7.76 4.71 -34.73
N ASN A 878 8.25 3.51 -35.06
CA ASN A 878 8.13 2.96 -36.42
C ASN A 878 6.67 2.75 -36.82
N ALA A 879 5.85 2.21 -35.92
CA ALA A 879 4.41 2.00 -36.19
C ALA A 879 3.69 3.29 -36.60
N ARG A 880 4.05 4.44 -36.00
CA ARG A 880 3.48 5.75 -36.38
C ARG A 880 4.17 6.34 -37.59
N LEU A 881 5.45 6.04 -37.80
CA LEU A 881 6.23 6.52 -38.94
C LEU A 881 5.77 5.86 -40.25
N ILE A 882 5.32 4.60 -40.22
CA ILE A 882 4.64 3.93 -41.34
C ILE A 882 3.41 4.75 -41.78
N GLU A 883 2.55 5.12 -40.83
CA GLU A 883 1.38 5.96 -41.12
C GLU A 883 1.74 7.36 -41.61
N ALA A 884 2.80 7.96 -41.05
CA ALA A 884 3.28 9.28 -41.50
C ALA A 884 3.82 9.22 -42.94
N CYS A 885 4.59 8.19 -43.28
CA CYS A 885 5.06 7.95 -44.64
C CYS A 885 3.91 7.70 -45.62
N ARG A 886 2.88 6.97 -45.20
CA ARG A 886 1.64 6.79 -45.99
C ARG A 886 0.91 8.13 -46.20
N GLY A 887 0.73 8.91 -45.15
CA GLY A 887 0.09 10.23 -45.22
C GLY A 887 0.86 11.23 -46.10
N ALA A 888 2.19 11.09 -46.18
CA ALA A 888 3.05 11.89 -47.06
C ALA A 888 3.14 11.35 -48.50
N GLY A 889 2.43 10.25 -48.83
CA GLY A 889 2.47 9.63 -50.15
C GLY A 889 3.79 8.90 -50.48
N LEU A 890 4.61 8.60 -49.48
CA LEU A 890 5.87 7.85 -49.64
C LEU A 890 5.67 6.33 -49.59
N LEU A 891 4.56 5.89 -49.00
CA LEU A 891 4.09 4.51 -49.04
C LEU A 891 2.68 4.49 -49.61
N ASP A 892 2.39 3.57 -50.51
CA ASP A 892 1.01 3.27 -50.88
C ASP A 892 0.27 2.53 -49.75
N ALA A 893 -1.05 2.38 -49.89
CA ALA A 893 -1.88 1.73 -48.87
C ALA A 893 -1.50 0.26 -48.63
N GLY A 894 -1.09 -0.47 -49.67
CA GLY A 894 -0.68 -1.87 -49.58
C GLY A 894 0.67 -2.01 -48.87
N GLN A 895 1.66 -1.24 -49.29
CA GLN A 895 2.99 -1.19 -48.67
C GLN A 895 2.91 -0.84 -47.18
N ALA A 896 2.13 0.18 -46.83
CA ALA A 896 1.95 0.59 -45.43
C ALA A 896 1.29 -0.51 -44.59
N ALA A 897 0.22 -1.14 -45.11
CA ALA A 897 -0.45 -2.25 -44.44
C ALA A 897 0.50 -3.45 -44.23
N THR A 898 1.29 -3.80 -45.25
CA THR A 898 2.29 -4.87 -45.18
C THR A 898 3.33 -4.59 -44.09
N LEU A 899 3.94 -3.40 -44.10
CA LEU A 899 4.95 -3.05 -43.09
C LEU A 899 4.36 -2.97 -41.68
N ALA A 900 3.13 -2.48 -41.53
CA ALA A 900 2.46 -2.40 -40.22
C ALA A 900 2.17 -3.80 -39.65
N ALA A 901 1.63 -4.70 -40.47
CA ALA A 901 1.37 -6.08 -40.09
C ALA A 901 2.68 -6.81 -39.75
N ALA A 902 3.71 -6.67 -40.61
CA ALA A 902 5.00 -7.30 -40.38
C ALA A 902 5.69 -6.79 -39.13
N HIS A 903 5.70 -5.47 -38.90
CA HIS A 903 6.26 -4.88 -37.71
C HIS A 903 5.57 -5.39 -36.44
N ALA A 904 4.24 -5.43 -36.41
CA ALA A 904 3.47 -5.89 -35.27
C ALA A 904 3.74 -7.37 -34.95
N ASP A 905 3.71 -8.25 -35.95
CA ASP A 905 3.92 -9.70 -35.77
C ASP A 905 5.37 -10.02 -35.37
N LEU A 906 6.36 -9.43 -36.03
CA LEU A 906 7.77 -9.63 -35.69
C LEU A 906 8.07 -9.12 -34.27
N LEU A 907 7.50 -7.99 -33.86
CA LEU A 907 7.65 -7.47 -32.50
C LEU A 907 6.95 -8.38 -31.47
N GLN A 908 5.76 -8.90 -31.78
CA GLN A 908 5.04 -9.87 -30.95
C GLN A 908 5.92 -11.11 -30.70
N ARG A 909 6.48 -11.70 -31.76
CA ARG A 909 7.38 -12.86 -31.66
C ARG A 909 8.65 -12.52 -30.88
N ALA A 910 9.23 -11.35 -31.08
CA ALA A 910 10.45 -10.93 -30.38
C ALA A 910 10.23 -10.73 -28.88
N LEU A 911 9.10 -10.15 -28.48
CA LEU A 911 8.72 -10.02 -27.07
C LEU A 911 8.39 -11.39 -26.45
N ALA A 912 7.71 -12.27 -27.18
CA ALA A 912 7.44 -13.63 -26.74
C ALA A 912 8.72 -14.44 -26.49
N CYS A 913 9.70 -14.38 -27.41
CA CYS A 913 11.03 -14.97 -27.20
C CYS A 913 11.69 -14.43 -25.92
N THR A 914 11.60 -13.11 -25.69
CA THR A 914 12.15 -12.47 -24.48
C THR A 914 11.46 -12.99 -23.22
N LEU A 915 10.13 -13.16 -23.24
CA LEU A 915 9.37 -13.73 -22.13
C LEU A 915 9.64 -15.20 -21.87
N ASP A 916 10.20 -15.91 -22.84
CA ASP A 916 10.63 -17.30 -22.73
C ASP A 916 12.15 -17.43 -22.47
N LEU A 917 12.84 -16.33 -22.17
CA LEU A 917 14.30 -16.28 -21.99
C LEU A 917 15.10 -16.85 -23.18
N ARG A 918 14.52 -16.79 -24.39
CA ARG A 918 15.16 -17.20 -25.63
C ARG A 918 15.74 -16.00 -26.37
N SER A 919 16.77 -16.26 -27.17
CA SER A 919 17.21 -15.31 -28.20
C SER A 919 16.02 -14.99 -29.12
N ARG A 920 16.02 -13.80 -29.75
CA ARG A 920 14.97 -13.35 -30.70
C ARG A 920 15.08 -14.05 -32.05
N ILE A 921 15.26 -15.36 -31.99
CA ILE A 921 15.42 -16.27 -33.11
C ILE A 921 14.21 -17.20 -33.08
N ALA A 922 13.48 -17.26 -34.20
CA ALA A 922 12.29 -18.07 -34.35
C ALA A 922 12.50 -19.13 -35.44
N ALA A 923 11.74 -20.23 -35.37
CA ALA A 923 11.73 -21.20 -36.45
C ALA A 923 11.16 -20.59 -37.74
N ARG A 924 11.70 -20.97 -38.89
CA ARG A 924 11.20 -20.56 -40.21
C ARG A 924 9.89 -21.27 -40.53
N GLU A 925 8.79 -20.71 -40.06
CA GLU A 925 7.44 -21.11 -40.42
C GLU A 925 7.03 -20.48 -41.77
N ALA A 926 6.07 -21.09 -42.47
CA ALA A 926 5.60 -20.58 -43.76
C ALA A 926 5.05 -19.14 -43.67
N ALA A 927 4.29 -18.86 -42.61
CA ALA A 927 3.74 -17.53 -42.33
C ALA A 927 4.84 -16.48 -42.10
N LEU A 928 5.83 -16.79 -41.26
CA LEU A 928 6.97 -15.90 -40.99
C LEU A 928 7.81 -15.68 -42.26
N THR A 929 8.01 -16.72 -43.06
CA THR A 929 8.77 -16.64 -44.31
C THR A 929 8.08 -15.76 -45.34
N SER A 930 6.76 -15.90 -45.49
CA SER A 930 5.93 -15.02 -46.34
C SER A 930 6.02 -13.57 -45.88
N LEU A 931 5.81 -13.33 -44.58
CA LEU A 931 5.86 -12.00 -44.00
C LEU A 931 7.21 -11.30 -44.26
N CYS A 932 8.33 -12.00 -44.07
CA CYS A 932 9.66 -11.47 -44.37
C CYS A 932 9.90 -11.31 -45.87
N ALA A 933 9.28 -12.12 -46.74
CA ALA A 933 9.32 -11.91 -48.19
C ALA A 933 8.60 -10.63 -48.59
N ASP A 934 7.45 -10.35 -47.98
CA ASP A 934 6.68 -9.14 -48.25
C ASP A 934 7.43 -7.88 -47.82
N VAL A 935 8.09 -7.90 -46.65
CA VAL A 935 8.99 -6.81 -46.22
C VAL A 935 10.12 -6.59 -47.23
N ARG A 936 10.72 -7.66 -47.73
CA ARG A 936 11.79 -7.57 -48.76
C ARG A 936 11.27 -6.97 -50.07
N ALA A 937 10.09 -7.39 -50.53
CA ALA A 937 9.46 -6.85 -51.72
C ALA A 937 9.17 -5.36 -51.58
N VAL A 938 8.60 -4.94 -50.44
CA VAL A 938 8.31 -3.52 -50.17
C VAL A 938 9.60 -2.71 -50.11
N THR A 939 10.58 -3.12 -49.29
CA THR A 939 11.85 -2.38 -49.15
C THR A 939 12.61 -2.28 -50.47
N HIS A 940 12.59 -3.34 -51.29
CA HIS A 940 13.16 -3.30 -52.64
C HIS A 940 12.42 -2.31 -53.55
N SER A 941 11.09 -2.32 -53.55
CA SER A 941 10.28 -1.39 -54.37
C SER A 941 10.50 0.10 -54.01
N LEU A 942 10.90 0.38 -52.77
CA LEU A 942 11.24 1.72 -52.30
C LEU A 942 12.65 2.18 -52.72
N GLY A 943 13.45 1.27 -53.28
CA GLY A 943 14.81 1.53 -53.75
C GLY A 943 15.92 1.15 -52.76
N PHE A 944 15.62 0.37 -51.71
CA PHE A 944 16.64 -0.12 -50.79
C PHE A 944 17.25 -1.44 -51.27
N ALA A 945 18.57 -1.56 -51.15
CA ALA A 945 19.33 -2.75 -51.50
C ALA A 945 19.97 -3.36 -50.25
N PHE A 946 19.12 -3.83 -49.33
CA PHE A 946 19.52 -4.22 -47.98
C PHE A 946 20.30 -5.50 -47.85
#